data_AF-G4THC8-F1
#
_entry.id   AF-G4THC8-F1
#
_cell.length_a   1.000
_cell.length_b   1.000
_cell.length_c   1.000
_cell.angle_alpha   90.00
_cell.angle_beta   90.00
_cell.angle_gamma   90.00
#
_symmetry.space_group_name_H-M   'P 1'
#
loop_
_entity.id
_entity.type
_entity.pdbx_description
1 polymer ?
#
loop_
_entity_poly.entity_id
_entity_poly.type
_entity_poly.pdbx_seq_one_letter_code
_entity_poly.pdbx_strand_id
1 'polypeptide(L)'
;MDVLLVERDEHPQQGDKTLGRLDIDKDIGSAASDSPSQMHLKLGELGVTMSQRCPFDRWPNEVLLAFFEQAVEICPPIPIILIQVCTLWKRLVETTPNLWTRININGHDHDYLEIALVHIAYSGDRPIHLSITNGMHETVHIIMRLFQGHWGRIIALHWSSFNLEGLGIQFSSLLHCAIALESLSTDTLTSECLDPISSLRKIKNLDILVYFTTLLEPLIIVASSLPLLEFLRLEFKFTNFQHQTFQNRITLKVKHFVVDARFCSRANLVQWLSWSIDIASVCSLEIYEPFGGTHRREIQFSAPRISRLTAQVAKSFHKSPNLVSISSTNLTEVEISSPALPHDILRPLKSPLQSLSLAPQLVRLRFEMRTASFADDVLSDSPNLHFPCLRCFQIAISSESDLGLFLCLEVTTLQQLQVGLASPLPRDNLLKVRSDSHIKWLYRLLSQNRQLHTLELRGIVWPFQPGSIQSLELPFLRILTVTMASVMDLDPILARAQSLHLSLLRAQDKASDLDGNLRQYNGVESLSLSPGDRIQALSCSCVDFSSLRILSVGSLYSQSPTVTRLIEDLLRFRLCPWLEELNLGVYEDWGALIRLICSRNNTQSTFVGVRPLQRIGLQKPNALIHNTIRDALAGSEVGPQLVQANLLAKYVSFAHVSMADPIPSDVFEPCLECNNLWIYDNLSGYKGSTTCQSHIGDARVTITKDSQTLG
;
A
#
# COMPACT_ATOMS: atom_id res chain seq x y z
N MET A 1 58.72 -9.77 -0.92
CA MET A 1 59.87 -9.01 -1.43
C MET A 1 59.76 -7.63 -0.82
N ASP A 2 60.48 -7.45 0.28
CA ASP A 2 60.42 -6.28 1.14
C ASP A 2 61.25 -5.14 0.56
N VAL A 3 60.69 -3.93 0.57
CA VAL A 3 61.46 -2.68 0.42
C VAL A 3 60.92 -1.66 1.43
N LEU A 4 61.71 -1.48 2.49
CA LEU A 4 61.71 -0.37 3.44
C LEU A 4 62.37 0.87 2.79
N LEU A 5 61.84 2.08 3.02
CA LEU A 5 62.56 3.37 3.02
C LEU A 5 61.71 4.37 3.86
N VAL A 6 62.05 4.65 5.12
CA VAL A 6 63.00 5.64 5.67
C VAL A 6 62.39 7.05 5.85
N GLU A 7 62.19 7.40 7.12
CA GLU A 7 61.90 8.73 7.66
C GLU A 7 63.11 9.67 7.54
N ARG A 8 62.84 10.98 7.38
CA ARG A 8 63.80 12.05 7.66
C ARG A 8 63.08 13.24 8.30
N ASP A 9 63.35 13.43 9.58
CA ASP A 9 63.18 14.67 10.34
C ASP A 9 64.32 15.64 10.01
N GLU A 10 64.01 16.89 9.67
CA GLU A 10 64.89 18.04 9.94
C GLU A 10 64.04 19.31 10.22
N HIS A 11 64.04 19.72 11.49
CA HIS A 11 63.87 21.10 11.95
C HIS A 11 65.26 21.77 11.95
N PRO A 12 65.43 23.12 11.82
CA PRO A 12 65.12 23.99 12.98
C PRO A 12 64.92 25.52 12.75
N GLN A 13 64.58 26.19 13.87
CA GLN A 13 64.74 27.62 14.28
C GLN A 13 63.83 28.71 13.65
N GLN A 14 62.91 29.32 14.41
CA GLN A 14 63.03 30.43 15.39
C GLN A 14 63.18 31.83 14.74
N GLY A 15 62.15 32.67 14.88
CA GLY A 15 62.13 34.05 14.40
C GLY A 15 60.91 34.83 14.87
N ASP A 16 61.07 35.46 16.03
CA ASP A 16 60.16 36.36 16.74
C ASP A 16 59.94 37.68 15.95
N LYS A 17 58.71 38.25 15.95
CA LYS A 17 58.43 39.70 15.88
C LYS A 17 56.93 40.03 15.89
N THR A 18 56.57 40.72 16.97
CA THR A 18 55.31 41.40 17.29
C THR A 18 55.07 42.71 16.50
N LEU A 19 53.79 43.13 16.54
CA LEU A 19 53.26 44.50 16.59
C LEU A 19 53.18 45.35 15.31
N GLY A 20 51.93 45.73 14.98
CA GLY A 20 51.59 46.77 14.01
C GLY A 20 50.10 47.11 14.02
N ARG A 21 49.67 47.85 15.05
CA ARG A 21 48.34 48.46 15.22
C ARG A 21 48.32 49.79 14.46
N LEU A 22 47.27 50.09 13.69
CA LEU A 22 47.02 51.41 13.13
C LEU A 22 45.52 51.71 13.18
N ASP A 23 45.14 52.46 14.22
CA ASP A 23 43.94 53.30 14.27
C ASP A 23 44.27 54.61 13.52
N ILE A 24 43.40 55.06 12.59
CA ILE A 24 43.21 56.50 12.32
C ILE A 24 41.72 56.75 12.07
N ASP A 25 41.20 57.63 12.91
CA ASP A 25 39.85 58.16 12.98
C ASP A 25 39.84 59.58 12.36
N LYS A 26 38.66 60.03 11.89
CA LYS A 26 38.22 61.44 11.70
C LYS A 26 38.83 62.28 10.56
N ASP A 27 38.16 63.27 9.95
CA ASP A 27 36.78 63.76 9.80
C ASP A 27 36.89 64.98 8.83
N ILE A 28 35.74 65.52 8.37
CA ILE A 28 35.51 66.87 7.81
C ILE A 28 35.88 67.07 6.31
N GLY A 29 35.01 67.54 5.40
CA GLY A 29 33.61 67.98 5.52
C GLY A 29 33.00 68.48 4.19
N SER A 30 31.66 68.54 4.20
CA SER A 30 30.68 69.43 3.53
C SER A 30 30.98 70.08 2.17
N ALA A 31 30.03 69.97 1.21
CA ALA A 31 28.95 70.96 0.99
C ALA A 31 28.26 70.81 -0.40
N ALA A 32 26.90 70.88 -0.38
CA ALA A 32 25.95 71.41 -1.39
C ALA A 32 25.98 70.88 -2.84
N SER A 33 24.90 70.74 -3.62
CA SER A 33 23.44 70.95 -3.55
C SER A 33 22.88 70.13 -4.75
N ASP A 34 21.69 69.54 -4.70
CA ASP A 34 20.49 70.11 -5.31
C ASP A 34 19.25 69.24 -5.01
N SER A 35 18.11 69.92 -5.04
CA SER A 35 16.80 69.61 -4.48
C SER A 35 15.85 68.79 -5.41
N PRO A 36 14.50 68.76 -5.22
CA PRO A 36 13.76 67.61 -4.68
C PRO A 36 12.63 67.11 -5.63
N SER A 37 11.96 65.99 -5.30
CA SER A 37 10.49 65.83 -5.40
C SER A 37 10.02 64.41 -5.06
N GLN A 38 9.34 64.30 -3.92
CA GLN A 38 8.08 63.58 -3.69
C GLN A 38 7.77 62.32 -4.52
N MET A 39 7.75 61.17 -3.85
CA MET A 39 6.56 60.32 -3.84
C MET A 39 6.45 59.57 -2.51
N HIS A 40 5.33 59.84 -1.84
CA HIS A 40 4.83 59.13 -0.68
C HIS A 40 4.83 57.61 -0.87
N LEU A 41 5.26 56.87 0.15
CA LEU A 41 4.51 55.71 0.63
C LEU A 41 4.76 55.53 2.13
N LYS A 42 3.69 55.81 2.89
CA LYS A 42 3.54 55.50 4.31
C LYS A 42 3.62 53.98 4.49
N LEU A 43 4.66 53.51 5.17
CA LEU A 43 4.78 52.12 5.68
C LEU A 43 5.15 52.10 7.17
N GLY A 44 4.95 53.23 7.87
CA GLY A 44 4.85 53.28 9.32
C GLY A 44 3.38 53.47 9.70
N GLU A 45 2.90 52.75 10.70
CA GLU A 45 1.52 52.73 11.23
C GLU A 45 0.59 51.62 10.72
N LEU A 46 1.07 50.38 10.72
CA LEU A 46 0.25 49.22 11.11
C LEU A 46 1.03 48.40 12.14
N GLY A 47 1.00 48.89 13.37
CA GLY A 47 1.33 48.11 14.56
C GLY A 47 0.29 47.01 14.75
N VAL A 48 0.40 45.92 13.99
CA VAL A 48 -0.19 44.63 14.33
C VAL A 48 0.93 43.79 14.93
N THR A 49 1.21 44.05 16.20
CA THR A 49 2.00 43.18 17.06
C THR A 49 1.21 41.90 17.33
N MET A 50 1.19 40.99 16.37
CA MET A 50 1.08 39.56 16.63
C MET A 50 2.13 38.86 15.79
N SER A 51 3.33 38.80 16.35
CA SER A 51 4.29 37.72 16.09
C SER A 51 3.56 36.40 16.42
N GLN A 52 2.68 35.95 15.54
CA GLN A 52 2.30 34.54 15.48
C GLN A 52 3.55 33.83 14.98
N ARG A 53 4.44 33.54 15.93
CA ARG A 53 5.56 32.62 15.71
C ARG A 53 4.99 31.38 15.06
N CYS A 54 5.71 30.87 14.06
CA CYS A 54 5.28 29.69 13.36
C CYS A 54 5.01 28.60 14.42
N PRO A 55 3.86 27.90 14.40
CA PRO A 55 3.53 26.93 15.44
C PRO A 55 4.62 25.86 15.65
N PHE A 56 5.45 25.63 14.62
CA PHE A 56 6.60 24.72 14.64
C PHE A 56 7.79 25.22 15.45
N ASP A 57 7.89 26.51 15.77
CA ASP A 57 9.00 27.07 16.57
C ASP A 57 9.03 26.55 18.01
N ARG A 58 7.91 25.96 18.47
CA ARG A 58 7.77 25.38 19.80
C ARG A 58 8.00 23.87 19.84
N TRP A 59 8.18 23.24 18.68
CA TRP A 59 8.36 21.79 18.63
C TRP A 59 9.77 21.42 19.10
N PRO A 60 9.92 20.35 19.89
CA PRO A 60 11.23 19.80 20.19
C PRO A 60 11.97 19.43 18.90
N ASN A 61 13.29 19.62 18.90
CA ASN A 61 14.12 19.35 17.73
C ASN A 61 13.98 17.89 17.26
N GLU A 62 13.79 16.96 18.20
CA GLU A 62 13.62 15.53 17.94
C GLU A 62 12.36 15.25 17.12
N VAL A 63 11.26 15.98 17.39
CA VAL A 63 10.00 15.84 16.65
C VAL A 63 10.14 16.41 15.24
N LEU A 64 10.82 17.55 15.10
CA LEU A 64 11.11 18.13 13.79
C LEU A 64 12.01 17.22 12.96
N LEU A 65 13.05 16.63 13.56
CA LEU A 65 13.95 15.69 12.89
C LEU A 65 13.21 14.43 12.45
N ALA A 66 12.35 13.84 13.30
CA ALA A 66 11.54 12.69 12.90
C ALA A 66 10.62 13.02 11.71
N PHE A 67 10.05 14.23 11.69
CA PHE A 67 9.28 14.71 10.54
C PHE A 67 10.15 14.88 9.30
N PHE A 68 11.34 15.47 9.43
CA PHE A 68 12.29 15.62 8.32
C PHE A 68 12.72 14.26 7.76
N GLU A 69 13.04 13.29 8.61
CA GLU A 69 13.42 11.93 8.21
C GLU A 69 12.30 11.26 7.39
N GLN A 70 11.05 11.35 7.86
CA GLN A 70 9.90 10.81 7.14
C GLN A 70 9.66 11.54 5.81
N ALA A 71 9.88 12.86 5.78
CA ALA A 71 9.70 13.67 4.60
C ALA A 71 10.75 13.33 3.53
N VAL A 72 12.03 13.23 3.90
CA VAL A 72 13.14 12.82 3.01
C VAL A 72 12.88 11.44 2.41
N GLU A 73 12.27 10.53 3.18
CA GLU A 73 11.90 9.21 2.66
C GLU A 73 10.86 9.28 1.53
N ILE A 74 9.92 10.21 1.60
CA ILE A 74 8.87 10.40 0.59
C ILE A 74 9.42 11.18 -0.62
N CYS A 75 10.26 12.19 -0.37
CA CYS A 75 10.76 13.10 -1.39
C CYS A 75 12.24 13.45 -1.11
N PRO A 76 13.19 12.76 -1.78
CA PRO A 76 14.63 12.94 -1.57
C PRO A 76 15.17 14.37 -1.64
N PRO A 77 14.69 15.31 -2.49
CA PRO A 77 15.22 16.67 -2.52
C PRO A 77 14.77 17.56 -1.35
N ILE A 78 13.96 17.05 -0.41
CA ILE A 78 13.45 17.81 0.73
C ILE A 78 14.52 18.48 1.60
N PRO A 79 15.72 17.93 1.87
CA PRO A 79 16.72 18.60 2.70
C PRO A 79 17.06 20.00 2.18
N ILE A 80 17.12 20.18 0.86
CA ILE A 80 17.40 21.47 0.21
C ILE A 80 16.27 22.47 0.43
N ILE A 81 15.02 22.00 0.43
CA ILE A 81 13.86 22.86 0.74
C ILE A 81 13.89 23.23 2.22
N LEU A 82 14.18 22.28 3.11
CA LEU A 82 14.16 22.51 4.56
C LEU A 82 15.20 23.54 5.02
N ILE A 83 16.39 23.59 4.38
CA ILE A 83 17.40 24.61 4.69
C ILE A 83 16.98 26.03 4.30
N GLN A 84 15.94 26.18 3.46
CA GLN A 84 15.42 27.48 3.03
C GLN A 84 14.25 27.98 3.89
N VAL A 85 13.66 27.13 4.75
CA VAL A 85 12.45 27.48 5.52
C VAL A 85 12.74 28.51 6.61
N CYS A 86 13.61 28.18 7.55
CA CYS A 86 14.03 29.08 8.61
C CYS A 86 15.41 28.71 9.16
N THR A 87 16.03 29.60 9.93
CA THR A 87 17.38 29.40 10.48
C THR A 87 17.48 28.19 11.41
N LEU A 88 16.43 27.89 12.17
CA LEU A 88 16.36 26.71 13.03
C LEU A 88 16.40 25.43 12.19
N TRP A 89 15.55 25.34 11.17
CA TRP A 89 15.46 24.16 10.31
C TRP A 89 16.74 23.95 9.52
N LYS A 90 17.30 25.03 8.96
CA LYS A 90 18.61 25.01 8.32
C LYS A 90 19.67 24.38 9.21
N ARG A 91 19.82 24.89 10.44
CA ARG A 91 20.79 24.34 11.41
C ARG A 91 20.52 22.87 11.70
N LEU A 92 19.27 22.50 11.96
CA LEU A 92 18.93 21.09 12.26
C LEU A 92 19.30 20.18 11.10
N VAL A 93 18.97 20.57 9.87
CA VAL A 93 19.23 19.77 8.67
C VAL A 93 20.74 19.68 8.39
N GLU A 94 21.48 20.79 8.46
CA GLU A 94 22.94 20.82 8.27
C GLU A 94 23.68 19.98 9.32
N THR A 95 23.19 19.98 10.57
CA THR A 95 23.79 19.19 11.68
C THR A 95 23.35 17.72 11.71
N THR A 96 22.48 17.29 10.79
CA THR A 96 21.96 15.90 10.75
C THR A 96 22.35 15.21 9.44
N PRO A 97 23.57 14.64 9.35
CA PRO A 97 24.09 14.01 8.12
C PRO A 97 23.20 12.91 7.54
N ASN A 98 22.43 12.20 8.37
CA ASN A 98 21.53 11.13 7.93
C ASN A 98 20.43 11.60 6.97
N LEU A 99 20.04 12.87 7.02
CA LEU A 99 19.07 13.44 6.08
C LEU A 99 19.63 13.54 4.65
N TRP A 100 20.95 13.46 4.50
CA TRP A 100 21.65 13.67 3.23
C TRP A 100 22.18 12.38 2.60
N THR A 101 21.92 11.21 3.21
CA THR A 101 22.49 9.93 2.74
C THR A 101 21.72 9.30 1.58
N ARG A 102 20.52 9.78 1.24
CA ARG A 102 19.71 9.27 0.13
C ARG A 102 19.80 10.23 -1.05
N ILE A 103 20.48 9.81 -2.12
CA ILE A 103 20.71 10.63 -3.31
C ILE A 103 19.93 10.01 -4.47
N ASN A 104 19.01 10.78 -5.05
CA ASN A 104 18.29 10.38 -6.26
C ASN A 104 18.71 11.29 -7.42
N ILE A 105 19.18 10.70 -8.51
CA ILE A 105 19.61 11.39 -9.72
C ILE A 105 18.70 10.93 -10.86
N ASN A 106 18.02 11.87 -11.50
CA ASN A 106 17.34 11.62 -12.77
C ASN A 106 18.29 12.03 -13.90
N GLY A 107 18.70 11.08 -14.73
CA GLY A 107 19.68 11.32 -15.80
C GLY A 107 19.22 12.28 -16.90
N HIS A 108 17.94 12.64 -16.94
CA HIS A 108 17.42 13.68 -17.84
C HIS A 108 17.53 15.10 -17.31
N ASP A 109 17.83 15.28 -16.02
CA ASP A 109 17.82 16.59 -15.38
C ASP A 109 19.21 16.88 -14.80
N HIS A 110 19.89 17.84 -15.44
CA HIS A 110 21.26 18.21 -15.11
C HIS A 110 21.38 18.90 -13.74
N ASP A 111 20.30 19.52 -13.24
CA ASP A 111 20.30 20.24 -11.97
C ASP A 111 20.48 19.28 -10.78
N TYR A 112 20.12 18.00 -10.95
CA TYR A 112 20.33 16.96 -9.94
C TYR A 112 21.81 16.69 -9.63
N LEU A 113 22.74 17.05 -10.52
CA LEU A 113 24.16 16.83 -10.30
C LEU A 113 24.72 17.79 -9.24
N GLU A 114 24.30 19.06 -9.28
CA GLU A 114 24.66 20.05 -8.28
C GLU A 114 24.05 19.69 -6.91
N ILE A 115 22.79 19.25 -6.94
CA ILE A 115 22.08 18.74 -5.77
C ILE A 115 22.80 17.52 -5.16
N ALA A 116 23.30 16.61 -5.99
CA ALA A 116 24.03 15.44 -5.52
C ALA A 116 25.37 15.82 -4.86
N LEU A 117 26.10 16.82 -5.37
CA LEU A 117 27.31 17.34 -4.71
C LEU A 117 27.00 17.85 -3.29
N VAL A 118 25.90 18.58 -3.13
CA VAL A 118 25.45 19.09 -1.83
C VAL A 118 25.15 17.93 -0.88
N HIS A 119 24.44 16.90 -1.33
CA HIS A 119 24.18 15.70 -0.52
C HIS A 119 25.47 14.96 -0.12
N ILE A 120 26.42 14.79 -1.04
CA ILE A 120 27.70 14.16 -0.75
C ILE A 120 28.47 14.94 0.32
N ALA A 121 28.49 16.28 0.23
CA ALA A 121 29.17 17.14 1.19
C ALA A 121 28.54 17.05 2.59
N TYR A 122 27.21 17.19 2.70
CA TYR A 122 26.53 17.18 4.00
C TYR A 122 26.37 15.79 4.63
N SER A 123 26.43 14.72 3.84
CA SER A 123 26.41 13.35 4.37
C SER A 123 27.71 12.97 5.11
N GLY A 124 28.78 13.76 5.00
CA GLY A 124 30.04 13.52 5.72
C GLY A 124 30.67 12.19 5.31
N ASP A 125 30.98 11.31 6.27
CA ASP A 125 31.49 9.95 6.00
C ASP A 125 30.41 8.86 6.08
N ARG A 126 29.12 9.25 6.13
CA ARG A 126 28.03 8.29 6.29
C ARG A 126 27.83 7.42 5.04
N PRO A 127 27.28 6.21 5.20
CA PRO A 127 26.86 5.38 4.08
C PRO A 127 25.84 6.09 3.17
N ILE A 128 25.94 5.87 1.86
CA ILE A 128 25.09 6.50 0.84
C ILE A 128 24.18 5.45 0.19
N HIS A 129 22.90 5.81 0.02
CA HIS A 129 21.94 5.13 -0.83
C HIS A 129 21.78 5.96 -2.11
N LEU A 130 22.24 5.41 -3.24
CA LEU A 130 22.22 6.07 -4.53
C LEU A 130 21.15 5.43 -5.43
N SER A 131 20.23 6.25 -5.92
CA SER A 131 19.24 5.88 -6.94
C SER A 131 19.50 6.70 -8.19
N ILE A 132 19.66 6.04 -9.33
CA ILE A 132 19.84 6.67 -10.64
C ILE A 132 18.72 6.17 -11.53
N THR A 133 17.90 7.09 -12.03
CA THR A 133 16.79 6.79 -12.94
C THR A 133 17.03 7.47 -14.28
N ASN A 134 16.65 6.83 -15.38
CA ASN A 134 16.81 7.38 -16.73
C ASN A 134 18.25 7.82 -17.05
N GLY A 135 19.23 7.02 -16.61
CA GLY A 135 20.65 7.32 -16.82
C GLY A 135 21.02 7.33 -18.30
N MET A 136 21.28 8.52 -18.85
CA MET A 136 21.80 8.67 -20.21
C MET A 136 23.29 8.32 -20.25
N HIS A 137 23.81 7.91 -21.42
CA HIS A 137 25.22 7.51 -21.57
C HIS A 137 26.21 8.56 -21.03
N GLU A 138 25.95 9.83 -21.31
CA GLU A 138 26.76 10.96 -20.90
C GLU A 138 26.80 11.13 -19.37
N THR A 139 25.73 10.74 -18.68
CA THR A 139 25.63 10.90 -17.21
C THR A 139 26.52 9.92 -16.45
N VAL A 140 26.88 8.77 -17.02
CA VAL A 140 27.74 7.78 -16.32
C VAL A 140 29.09 8.36 -15.97
N HIS A 141 29.76 8.99 -16.95
CA HIS A 141 31.08 9.56 -16.72
C HIS A 141 31.03 10.69 -15.70
N ILE A 142 29.92 11.45 -15.69
CA ILE A 142 29.69 12.51 -14.71
C ILE A 142 29.47 11.91 -13.32
N ILE A 143 28.61 10.90 -13.19
CA ILE A 143 28.35 10.18 -11.93
C ILE A 143 29.64 9.55 -11.40
N MET A 144 30.43 8.92 -12.27
CA MET A 144 31.74 8.35 -11.93
C MET A 144 32.68 9.37 -11.34
N ARG A 145 32.75 10.55 -11.95
CA ARG A 145 33.58 11.67 -11.48
C ARG A 145 33.03 12.30 -10.21
N LEU A 146 31.72 12.45 -10.12
CA LEU A 146 31.00 13.04 -9.00
C LEU A 146 31.20 12.23 -7.71
N PHE A 147 31.11 10.91 -7.81
CA PHE A 147 31.31 9.99 -6.69
C PHE A 147 32.74 9.47 -6.58
N GLN A 148 33.68 10.07 -7.31
CA GLN A 148 35.09 9.73 -7.20
C GLN A 148 35.56 9.95 -5.75
N GLY A 149 36.09 8.91 -5.10
CA GLY A 149 36.46 8.95 -3.68
C GLY A 149 35.32 8.62 -2.71
N HIS A 150 34.07 8.53 -3.19
CA HIS A 150 32.90 8.20 -2.36
C HIS A 150 32.27 6.83 -2.67
N TRP A 151 32.75 6.12 -3.69
CA TRP A 151 32.29 4.76 -4.03
C TRP A 151 32.35 3.77 -2.85
N GLY A 152 33.37 3.88 -1.99
CA GLY A 152 33.49 3.06 -0.78
C GLY A 152 32.44 3.34 0.30
N ARG A 153 31.61 4.38 0.15
CA ARG A 153 30.51 4.74 1.05
C ARG A 153 29.15 4.27 0.53
N ILE A 154 29.03 3.91 -0.75
CA ILE A 154 27.75 3.53 -1.35
C ILE A 154 27.40 2.11 -0.90
N ILE A 155 26.35 1.99 -0.09
CA ILE A 155 25.86 0.72 0.46
C ILE A 155 24.64 0.19 -0.30
N ALA A 156 23.91 1.05 -1.00
CA ALA A 156 22.81 0.66 -1.87
C ALA A 156 22.88 1.44 -3.17
N LEU A 157 22.82 0.72 -4.29
CA LEU A 157 22.81 1.28 -5.63
C LEU A 157 21.58 0.74 -6.36
N HIS A 158 20.65 1.63 -6.69
CA HIS A 158 19.56 1.36 -7.61
C HIS A 158 19.81 2.10 -8.91
N TRP A 159 19.86 1.40 -10.04
CA TRP A 159 20.08 1.99 -11.35
C TRP A 159 19.04 1.45 -12.34
N SER A 160 18.19 2.33 -12.86
CA SER A 160 17.14 1.97 -13.81
C SER A 160 17.22 2.77 -15.11
N SER A 161 16.62 2.21 -16.17
CA SER A 161 16.52 2.77 -17.52
C SER A 161 17.87 3.05 -18.16
N PHE A 162 18.85 2.15 -17.95
CA PHE A 162 20.18 2.31 -18.51
C PHE A 162 20.23 1.67 -19.91
N ASN A 163 20.63 2.42 -20.94
CA ASN A 163 20.90 1.81 -22.25
C ASN A 163 22.36 1.31 -22.28
N LEU A 164 22.54 -0.01 -22.22
CA LEU A 164 23.84 -0.65 -22.03
C LEU A 164 24.75 -0.71 -23.25
N GLU A 165 24.26 -0.41 -24.45
CA GLU A 165 25.08 -0.52 -25.67
C GLU A 165 26.28 0.44 -25.60
N GLY A 166 27.41 -0.05 -25.05
CA GLY A 166 28.67 0.67 -24.92
C GLY A 166 29.16 0.99 -23.51
N LEU A 167 28.36 0.80 -22.45
CA LEU A 167 28.71 1.26 -21.08
C LEU A 167 29.02 0.17 -20.05
N GLY A 168 28.92 -1.10 -20.43
CA GLY A 168 29.17 -2.23 -19.53
C GLY A 168 30.54 -2.15 -18.84
N ILE A 169 31.57 -1.63 -19.53
CA ILE A 169 32.93 -1.48 -19.00
C ILE A 169 32.99 -0.39 -17.91
N GLN A 170 32.32 0.75 -18.13
CA GLN A 170 32.28 1.86 -17.17
C GLN A 170 31.50 1.45 -15.93
N PHE A 171 30.36 0.76 -16.11
CA PHE A 171 29.58 0.25 -14.99
C PHE A 171 30.32 -0.86 -14.23
N SER A 172 31.04 -1.74 -14.94
CA SER A 172 31.95 -2.72 -14.35
C SER A 172 33.04 -2.06 -13.49
N SER A 173 33.66 -0.99 -14.00
CA SER A 173 34.66 -0.21 -13.27
C SER A 173 34.09 0.44 -12.00
N LEU A 174 32.85 0.92 -12.07
CA LEU A 174 32.13 1.47 -10.91
C LEU A 174 31.94 0.41 -9.83
N LEU A 175 31.46 -0.78 -10.20
CA LEU A 175 31.21 -1.87 -9.26
C LEU A 175 32.50 -2.32 -8.56
N HIS A 176 33.65 -2.28 -9.25
CA HIS A 176 34.94 -2.53 -8.61
C HIS A 176 35.30 -1.52 -7.50
N CYS A 177 34.84 -0.28 -7.60
CA CYS A 177 35.05 0.74 -6.58
C CYS A 177 34.02 0.66 -5.43
N ALA A 178 32.85 0.05 -5.67
CA ALA A 178 31.74 -0.01 -4.72
C ALA A 178 31.89 -1.14 -3.68
N ILE A 179 33.05 -1.24 -3.01
CA ILE A 179 33.38 -2.34 -2.08
C ILE A 179 32.48 -2.45 -0.85
N ALA A 180 31.73 -1.40 -0.52
CA ALA A 180 30.79 -1.36 0.60
C ALA A 180 29.35 -1.76 0.21
N LEU A 181 29.11 -2.09 -1.06
CA LEU A 181 27.77 -2.33 -1.57
C LEU A 181 27.12 -3.55 -0.89
N GLU A 182 25.98 -3.32 -0.26
CA GLU A 182 25.13 -4.34 0.36
C GLU A 182 23.88 -4.64 -0.48
N SER A 183 23.42 -3.67 -1.28
CA SER A 183 22.25 -3.80 -2.14
C SER A 183 22.54 -3.28 -3.54
N LEU A 184 22.39 -4.14 -4.54
CA LEU A 184 22.48 -3.77 -5.94
C LEU A 184 21.15 -4.07 -6.63
N SER A 185 20.51 -3.04 -7.17
CA SER A 185 19.37 -3.16 -8.05
C SER A 185 19.72 -2.53 -9.38
N THR A 186 19.72 -3.31 -10.45
CA THR A 186 20.00 -2.80 -11.79
C THR A 186 19.06 -3.38 -12.79
N ASP A 187 18.52 -2.52 -13.65
CA ASP A 187 17.69 -2.98 -14.75
C ASP A 187 18.53 -3.59 -15.88
N THR A 188 19.84 -3.54 -15.77
CA THR A 188 20.74 -3.83 -16.87
C THR A 188 22.03 -4.47 -16.37
N LEU A 189 22.38 -5.60 -16.96
CA LEU A 189 23.61 -6.31 -16.68
C LEU A 189 24.25 -6.74 -18.00
N THR A 190 25.56 -6.57 -18.14
CA THR A 190 26.35 -7.17 -19.21
C THR A 190 27.33 -8.20 -18.65
N SER A 191 27.99 -8.96 -19.53
CA SER A 191 29.00 -9.94 -19.15
C SER A 191 30.14 -9.32 -18.36
N GLU A 192 30.53 -8.09 -18.69
CA GLU A 192 31.65 -7.38 -18.06
C GLU A 192 31.37 -7.02 -16.60
N CYS A 193 30.10 -7.01 -16.18
CA CYS A 193 29.71 -6.70 -14.81
C CYS A 193 29.77 -7.90 -13.85
N LEU A 194 29.86 -9.12 -14.37
CA LEU A 194 29.77 -10.34 -13.58
C LEU A 194 30.98 -10.53 -12.65
N ASP A 195 32.18 -10.30 -13.17
CA ASP A 195 33.43 -10.38 -12.40
C ASP A 195 33.44 -9.36 -11.23
N PRO A 196 33.14 -8.06 -11.44
CA PRO A 196 32.98 -7.11 -10.35
C PRO A 196 31.94 -7.55 -9.32
N ILE A 197 30.76 -8.02 -9.74
CA ILE A 197 29.71 -8.47 -8.81
C ILE A 197 30.22 -9.62 -7.94
N SER A 198 30.97 -10.57 -8.51
CA SER A 198 31.55 -11.69 -7.75
C SER A 198 32.53 -11.24 -6.65
N SER A 199 33.11 -10.05 -6.79
CA SER A 199 34.01 -9.45 -5.80
C SER A 199 33.28 -8.72 -4.66
N LEU A 200 31.98 -8.44 -4.79
CA LEU A 200 31.17 -7.71 -3.81
C LEU A 200 30.78 -8.61 -2.62
N ARG A 201 31.74 -8.89 -1.74
CA ARG A 201 31.57 -9.79 -0.58
C ARG A 201 30.49 -9.38 0.42
N LYS A 202 30.08 -8.10 0.42
CA LYS A 202 29.08 -7.54 1.33
C LYS A 202 27.66 -7.53 0.78
N ILE A 203 27.45 -7.93 -0.48
CA ILE A 203 26.11 -7.96 -1.07
C ILE A 203 25.21 -8.91 -0.29
N LYS A 204 24.06 -8.38 0.13
CA LYS A 204 22.94 -9.07 0.76
C LYS A 204 21.74 -9.13 -0.17
N ASN A 205 21.51 -8.08 -0.96
CA ASN A 205 20.37 -7.97 -1.87
C ASN A 205 20.85 -7.75 -3.30
N LEU A 206 20.36 -8.58 -4.21
CA LEU A 206 20.64 -8.47 -5.64
C LEU A 206 19.31 -8.51 -6.40
N ASP A 207 18.94 -7.41 -7.04
CA ASP A 207 17.71 -7.28 -7.85
C ASP A 207 18.10 -6.94 -9.28
N ILE A 208 17.98 -7.90 -10.18
CA ILE A 208 18.48 -7.79 -11.55
C ILE A 208 17.35 -8.03 -12.54
N LEU A 209 17.21 -7.09 -13.47
CA LEU A 209 16.45 -7.31 -14.68
C LEU A 209 17.36 -7.93 -15.75
N VAL A 210 17.01 -9.14 -16.16
CA VAL A 210 17.72 -9.95 -17.14
C VAL A 210 17.12 -9.69 -18.52
N TYR A 211 17.88 -9.01 -19.38
CA TYR A 211 17.52 -8.81 -20.79
C TYR A 211 18.04 -9.93 -21.71
N PHE A 212 19.15 -10.57 -21.37
CA PHE A 212 19.81 -11.56 -22.22
C PHE A 212 19.92 -12.91 -21.51
N THR A 213 19.45 -13.98 -22.15
CA THR A 213 19.53 -15.35 -21.59
C THR A 213 20.95 -15.82 -21.35
N THR A 214 21.90 -15.35 -22.16
CA THR A 214 23.32 -15.71 -22.10
C THR A 214 23.98 -15.33 -20.77
N LEU A 215 23.42 -14.36 -20.06
CA LEU A 215 23.95 -13.89 -18.77
C LEU A 215 23.39 -14.66 -17.59
N LEU A 216 22.33 -15.45 -17.77
CA LEU A 216 21.66 -16.08 -16.65
C LEU A 216 22.53 -17.14 -15.97
N GLU A 217 23.19 -18.01 -16.72
CA GLU A 217 24.08 -19.02 -16.15
C GLU A 217 25.26 -18.40 -15.39
N PRO A 218 26.04 -17.49 -16.01
CA PRO A 218 27.09 -16.79 -15.28
C PRO A 218 26.58 -16.03 -14.05
N LEU A 219 25.41 -15.37 -14.15
CA LEU A 219 24.84 -14.63 -13.03
C LEU A 219 24.47 -15.53 -11.86
N ILE A 220 23.90 -16.71 -12.09
CA ILE A 220 23.60 -17.67 -11.02
C ILE A 220 24.88 -18.22 -10.41
N ILE A 221 25.92 -18.49 -11.22
CA ILE A 221 27.23 -18.89 -10.71
C ILE A 221 27.78 -17.81 -9.78
N VAL A 222 27.76 -16.55 -10.23
CA VAL A 222 28.20 -15.40 -9.41
C VAL A 222 27.37 -15.32 -8.13
N ALA A 223 26.04 -15.32 -8.21
CA ALA A 223 25.15 -15.24 -7.06
C ALA A 223 25.38 -16.38 -6.05
N SER A 224 25.66 -17.60 -6.53
CA SER A 224 25.98 -18.75 -5.68
C SER A 224 27.31 -18.61 -4.92
N SER A 225 28.22 -17.79 -5.43
CA SER A 225 29.53 -17.52 -4.82
C SER A 225 29.51 -16.37 -3.80
N LEU A 226 28.41 -15.62 -3.71
CA LEU A 226 28.26 -14.50 -2.79
C LEU A 226 27.89 -15.00 -1.38
N PRO A 227 28.78 -14.86 -0.38
CA PRO A 227 28.62 -15.54 0.91
C PRO A 227 27.51 -14.96 1.80
N LEU A 228 27.14 -13.69 1.58
CA LEU A 228 26.16 -12.97 2.39
C LEU A 228 24.84 -12.71 1.64
N LEU A 229 24.67 -13.26 0.43
CA LEU A 229 23.48 -13.01 -0.38
C LEU A 229 22.24 -13.63 0.28
N GLU A 230 21.32 -12.78 0.74
CA GLU A 230 20.08 -13.20 1.40
C GLU A 230 18.87 -13.12 0.46
N PHE A 231 18.86 -12.12 -0.43
CA PHE A 231 17.76 -11.85 -1.36
C PHE A 231 18.28 -11.78 -2.80
N LEU A 232 17.70 -12.59 -3.67
CA LEU A 232 17.94 -12.54 -5.11
C LEU A 232 16.61 -12.37 -5.84
N ARG A 233 16.48 -11.31 -6.64
CA ARG A 233 15.36 -11.11 -7.56
C ARG A 233 15.87 -11.07 -8.99
N LEU A 234 15.21 -11.84 -9.85
CA LEU A 234 15.48 -11.92 -11.28
C LEU A 234 14.20 -11.59 -12.03
N GLU A 235 14.14 -10.44 -12.69
CA GLU A 235 13.05 -10.06 -13.58
C GLU A 235 13.45 -10.33 -15.03
N PHE A 236 12.61 -11.01 -15.82
CA PHE A 236 12.91 -11.38 -17.20
C PHE A 236 12.06 -10.57 -18.16
N LYS A 237 12.68 -9.79 -19.06
CA LYS A 237 11.96 -8.92 -20.03
C LYS A 237 11.93 -9.43 -21.47
N PHE A 238 12.59 -10.54 -21.78
CA PHE A 238 12.68 -11.06 -23.15
C PHE A 238 11.69 -12.20 -23.40
N THR A 239 11.21 -12.31 -24.64
CA THR A 239 10.17 -13.28 -25.05
C THR A 239 10.73 -14.63 -25.49
N ASN A 240 11.92 -14.62 -26.11
CA ASN A 240 12.54 -15.79 -26.72
C ASN A 240 13.74 -16.27 -25.90
N PHE A 241 13.54 -17.31 -25.11
CA PHE A 241 14.65 -18.06 -24.56
C PHE A 241 15.10 -19.09 -25.62
N GLN A 242 16.34 -19.02 -26.07
CA GLN A 242 16.93 -20.16 -26.79
C GLN A 242 17.36 -21.21 -25.76
N HIS A 243 17.15 -22.49 -26.09
CA HIS A 243 17.50 -23.61 -25.21
C HIS A 243 19.01 -23.64 -24.95
N GLN A 244 19.46 -23.04 -23.86
CA GLN A 244 20.77 -23.29 -23.29
C GLN A 244 20.61 -24.40 -22.25
N THR A 245 21.22 -25.55 -22.52
CA THR A 245 21.37 -26.63 -21.55
C THR A 245 22.49 -26.26 -20.59
N PHE A 246 22.16 -26.03 -19.32
CA PHE A 246 23.13 -25.83 -18.26
C PHE A 246 23.89 -27.14 -18.04
N GLN A 247 25.21 -27.09 -18.06
CA GLN A 247 26.02 -28.30 -17.90
C GLN A 247 26.15 -28.73 -16.43
N ASN A 248 26.00 -27.77 -15.50
CA ASN A 248 26.26 -27.98 -14.08
C ASN A 248 25.04 -27.60 -13.23
N ARG A 249 24.74 -28.42 -12.21
CA ARG A 249 23.80 -28.04 -11.14
C ARG A 249 24.49 -27.04 -10.21
N ILE A 250 23.90 -25.87 -10.04
CA ILE A 250 24.42 -24.80 -9.18
C ILE A 250 23.60 -24.76 -7.89
N THR A 251 24.25 -24.85 -6.73
CA THR A 251 23.55 -24.72 -5.43
C THR A 251 23.44 -23.26 -5.03
N LEU A 252 22.22 -22.73 -4.96
CA LEU A 252 21.96 -21.34 -4.58
C LEU A 252 21.78 -21.22 -3.05
N LYS A 253 22.58 -20.35 -2.42
CA LYS A 253 22.59 -20.10 -0.97
C LYS A 253 21.87 -18.80 -0.58
N VAL A 254 20.60 -18.63 -0.96
CA VAL A 254 19.81 -17.41 -0.63
C VAL A 254 18.60 -17.76 0.24
N LYS A 255 18.14 -16.82 1.08
CA LYS A 255 16.94 -16.99 1.91
C LYS A 255 15.66 -16.72 1.12
N HIS A 256 15.68 -15.69 0.29
CA HIS A 256 14.56 -15.22 -0.51
C HIS A 256 14.96 -15.22 -1.99
N PHE A 257 14.18 -15.92 -2.81
CA PHE A 257 14.41 -15.98 -4.25
C PHE A 257 13.13 -15.59 -4.99
N VAL A 258 13.22 -14.51 -5.77
CA VAL A 258 12.12 -13.97 -6.56
C VAL A 258 12.44 -14.13 -8.04
N VAL A 259 11.55 -14.78 -8.77
CA VAL A 259 11.67 -15.05 -10.19
C VAL A 259 10.47 -14.42 -10.88
N ASP A 260 10.67 -13.23 -11.42
CA ASP A 260 9.65 -12.49 -12.14
C ASP A 260 9.78 -12.71 -13.65
N ALA A 261 9.11 -13.75 -14.12
CA ALA A 261 9.16 -14.21 -15.50
C ALA A 261 7.95 -13.76 -16.32
N ARG A 262 7.27 -12.67 -15.96
CA ARG A 262 6.03 -12.21 -16.62
C ARG A 262 6.12 -11.99 -18.13
N PHE A 263 7.32 -11.88 -18.70
CA PHE A 263 7.54 -11.74 -20.15
C PHE A 263 8.23 -12.95 -20.82
N CYS A 264 8.64 -13.96 -20.06
CA CYS A 264 9.47 -15.07 -20.55
C CYS A 264 8.67 -16.31 -20.98
N SER A 265 8.90 -16.87 -22.19
CA SER A 265 8.22 -18.12 -22.59
C SER A 265 8.37 -19.27 -21.55
N ARG A 266 7.22 -19.82 -21.12
CA ARG A 266 7.10 -20.80 -20.02
C ARG A 266 8.02 -22.02 -20.16
N ALA A 267 8.15 -22.59 -21.35
CA ALA A 267 8.90 -23.83 -21.56
C ALA A 267 10.35 -23.73 -21.07
N ASN A 268 10.90 -22.52 -21.15
CA ASN A 268 12.28 -22.25 -20.82
C ASN A 268 12.49 -21.96 -19.34
N LEU A 269 11.56 -21.24 -18.69
CA LEU A 269 11.63 -20.98 -17.25
C LEU A 269 11.58 -22.28 -16.44
N VAL A 270 10.64 -23.17 -16.78
CA VAL A 270 10.48 -24.48 -16.11
C VAL A 270 11.74 -25.32 -16.25
N GLN A 271 12.22 -25.43 -17.48
CA GLN A 271 13.41 -26.22 -17.80
C GLN A 271 14.62 -25.68 -17.05
N TRP A 272 14.78 -24.35 -17.02
CA TRP A 272 15.84 -23.67 -16.30
C TRP A 272 15.80 -23.94 -14.78
N LEU A 273 14.66 -23.69 -14.14
CA LEU A 273 14.48 -23.90 -12.70
C LEU A 273 14.72 -25.36 -12.31
N SER A 274 14.26 -26.30 -13.12
CA SER A 274 14.38 -27.74 -12.83
C SER A 274 15.79 -28.32 -13.01
N TRP A 275 16.61 -27.74 -13.89
CA TRP A 275 17.92 -28.29 -14.24
C TRP A 275 19.09 -27.63 -13.53
N SER A 276 18.95 -26.34 -13.19
CA SER A 276 20.13 -25.50 -12.99
C SER A 276 20.34 -25.12 -11.53
N ILE A 277 19.31 -25.16 -10.69
CA ILE A 277 19.36 -24.60 -9.33
C ILE A 277 18.99 -25.65 -8.28
N ASP A 278 19.98 -26.10 -7.53
CA ASP A 278 19.75 -26.77 -6.26
C ASP A 278 19.44 -25.71 -5.19
N ILE A 279 18.14 -25.61 -4.87
CA ILE A 279 17.58 -24.60 -3.98
C ILE A 279 17.61 -25.15 -2.53
N ALA A 280 18.77 -25.62 -2.09
CA ALA A 280 18.90 -26.28 -0.79
C ALA A 280 18.64 -25.36 0.42
N SER A 281 18.73 -24.03 0.24
CA SER A 281 18.71 -23.04 1.32
C SER A 281 17.55 -22.04 1.30
N VAL A 282 16.77 -21.98 0.22
CA VAL A 282 15.72 -20.96 0.08
C VAL A 282 14.57 -21.26 1.01
N CYS A 283 14.22 -20.25 1.81
CA CYS A 283 13.09 -20.27 2.73
C CYS A 283 11.82 -19.69 2.09
N SER A 284 11.97 -18.73 1.17
CA SER A 284 10.87 -18.05 0.48
C SER A 284 11.12 -18.01 -1.03
N LEU A 285 10.20 -18.58 -1.80
CA LEU A 285 10.25 -18.60 -3.26
C LEU A 285 9.05 -17.85 -3.83
N GLU A 286 9.29 -16.82 -4.65
CA GLU A 286 8.24 -16.11 -5.37
C GLU A 286 8.41 -16.30 -6.87
N ILE A 287 7.36 -16.74 -7.57
CA ILE A 287 7.38 -16.97 -9.01
C ILE A 287 6.23 -16.19 -9.66
N TYR A 288 6.55 -15.31 -10.60
CA TYR A 288 5.58 -14.59 -11.41
C TYR A 288 5.67 -15.09 -12.86
N GLU A 289 4.67 -15.81 -13.34
CA GLU A 289 4.68 -16.40 -14.69
C GLU A 289 3.94 -15.54 -15.73
N PRO A 290 4.31 -15.63 -17.02
CA PRO A 290 3.62 -14.92 -18.09
C PRO A 290 2.24 -15.51 -18.38
N PHE A 291 1.38 -14.62 -18.85
CA PHE A 291 0.12 -14.94 -19.49
C PHE A 291 0.35 -15.63 -20.85
N GLY A 292 0.05 -16.92 -21.01
CA GLY A 292 -0.18 -17.44 -22.36
C GLY A 292 0.20 -18.87 -22.80
N GLY A 293 1.03 -19.64 -22.08
CA GLY A 293 1.59 -20.89 -22.63
C GLY A 293 0.74 -22.17 -22.45
N THR A 294 0.54 -22.96 -23.51
CA THR A 294 -0.26 -24.22 -23.48
C THR A 294 0.53 -25.50 -23.13
N HIS A 295 1.85 -25.44 -23.02
CA HIS A 295 2.72 -26.63 -22.86
C HIS A 295 2.57 -27.38 -21.51
N ARG A 296 2.81 -28.71 -21.55
CA ARG A 296 2.60 -29.70 -20.46
C ARG A 296 3.93 -30.23 -19.90
N ARG A 297 4.79 -29.39 -19.33
CA ARG A 297 5.95 -29.90 -18.58
C ARG A 297 5.73 -29.73 -17.09
N GLU A 298 6.01 -30.82 -16.38
CA GLU A 298 6.00 -30.89 -14.93
C GLU A 298 7.19 -30.13 -14.37
N ILE A 299 6.96 -29.28 -13.36
CA ILE A 299 8.04 -28.63 -12.62
C ILE A 299 8.23 -29.39 -11.32
N GLN A 300 9.36 -30.09 -11.18
CA GLN A 300 9.76 -30.68 -9.91
C GLN A 300 10.84 -29.79 -9.30
N PHE A 301 10.52 -29.20 -8.13
CA PHE A 301 11.50 -28.49 -7.31
C PHE A 301 11.94 -29.38 -6.17
N SER A 302 13.22 -29.73 -6.12
CA SER A 302 13.83 -30.29 -4.92
C SER A 302 14.30 -29.14 -4.03
N ALA A 303 13.40 -28.63 -3.19
CA ALA A 303 13.69 -27.51 -2.32
C ALA A 303 13.18 -27.80 -0.89
N PRO A 304 13.91 -28.64 -0.11
CA PRO A 304 13.41 -29.19 1.13
C PRO A 304 13.16 -28.15 2.23
N ARG A 305 13.72 -26.93 2.10
CA ARG A 305 13.65 -25.85 3.10
C ARG A 305 12.64 -24.75 2.79
N ILE A 306 11.90 -24.82 1.69
CA ILE A 306 10.90 -23.80 1.37
C ILE A 306 9.82 -23.81 2.44
N SER A 307 9.69 -22.67 3.12
CA SER A 307 8.66 -22.41 4.13
C SER A 307 7.54 -21.52 3.60
N ARG A 308 7.83 -20.69 2.59
CA ARG A 308 6.89 -19.77 1.94
C ARG A 308 6.99 -19.89 0.43
N LEU A 309 5.86 -20.12 -0.23
CA LEU A 309 5.76 -20.15 -1.69
C LEU A 309 4.70 -19.15 -2.16
N THR A 310 5.11 -18.16 -2.95
CA THR A 310 4.21 -17.24 -3.63
C THR A 310 4.28 -17.51 -5.13
N ALA A 311 3.15 -17.76 -5.78
CA ALA A 311 3.10 -18.03 -7.20
C ALA A 311 1.99 -17.20 -7.85
N GLN A 312 2.33 -16.27 -8.73
CA GLN A 312 1.38 -15.59 -9.60
C GLN A 312 1.38 -16.29 -10.97
N VAL A 313 0.37 -17.12 -11.23
CA VAL A 313 0.40 -18.13 -12.29
C VAL A 313 -0.74 -17.91 -13.29
N ALA A 314 -0.38 -17.63 -14.54
CA ALA A 314 -1.35 -17.14 -15.51
C ALA A 314 -2.00 -18.19 -16.43
N LYS A 315 -1.55 -19.47 -16.53
CA LYS A 315 -2.22 -20.58 -17.29
C LYS A 315 -1.88 -22.02 -16.89
N SER A 316 -0.90 -22.21 -16.01
CA SER A 316 0.03 -23.35 -16.08
C SER A 316 -0.05 -24.34 -14.92
N PHE A 317 -0.55 -23.89 -13.77
CA PHE A 317 -0.67 -24.67 -12.55
C PHE A 317 -1.52 -25.94 -12.75
N HIS A 318 -2.61 -25.82 -13.53
CA HIS A 318 -3.58 -26.89 -13.76
C HIS A 318 -3.03 -28.14 -14.47
N LYS A 319 -1.92 -28.00 -15.22
CA LYS A 319 -1.35 -29.11 -16.02
C LYS A 319 -0.11 -29.75 -15.38
N SER A 320 0.39 -29.21 -14.27
CA SER A 320 1.52 -29.74 -13.51
C SER A 320 1.08 -29.97 -12.06
N PRO A 321 0.34 -31.06 -11.77
CA PRO A 321 -0.13 -31.38 -10.42
C PRO A 321 0.99 -31.45 -9.36
N ASN A 322 2.22 -31.63 -9.84
CA ASN A 322 3.43 -31.84 -9.05
C ASN A 322 4.30 -30.58 -8.93
N LEU A 323 3.79 -29.39 -9.29
CA LEU A 323 4.45 -28.14 -8.88
C LEU A 323 4.63 -28.08 -7.35
N VAL A 324 3.76 -28.81 -6.63
CA VAL A 324 3.82 -29.06 -5.19
C VAL A 324 4.09 -30.55 -4.89
N SER A 325 4.81 -31.27 -5.74
CA SER A 325 5.60 -32.42 -5.24
C SER A 325 6.84 -31.95 -4.48
N ILE A 326 6.89 -30.66 -4.13
CA ILE A 326 7.79 -30.09 -3.13
C ILE A 326 7.59 -30.93 -1.87
N SER A 327 8.50 -31.88 -1.69
CA SER A 327 8.60 -32.76 -0.53
C SER A 327 8.98 -32.00 0.74
N SER A 328 8.79 -30.68 0.78
CA SER A 328 9.09 -29.87 1.95
C SER A 328 8.00 -30.11 2.97
N THR A 329 8.29 -31.03 3.88
CA THR A 329 7.68 -31.10 5.21
C THR A 329 7.64 -29.74 5.93
N ASN A 330 8.43 -28.75 5.46
CA ASN A 330 8.59 -27.42 6.01
C ASN A 330 7.68 -26.33 5.42
N LEU A 331 6.81 -26.63 4.45
CA LEU A 331 5.96 -25.61 3.82
C LEU A 331 4.92 -25.09 4.81
N THR A 332 4.99 -23.80 5.15
CA THR A 332 4.09 -23.15 6.14
C THR A 332 3.11 -22.16 5.50
N GLU A 333 3.48 -21.52 4.39
CA GLU A 333 2.65 -20.53 3.71
C GLU A 333 2.69 -20.73 2.21
N VAL A 334 1.52 -20.77 1.59
CA VAL A 334 1.35 -20.85 0.14
C VAL A 334 0.36 -19.80 -0.32
N GLU A 335 0.79 -18.95 -1.25
CA GLU A 335 -0.03 -17.95 -1.89
C GLU A 335 -0.01 -18.19 -3.41
N ILE A 336 -1.15 -18.56 -3.98
CA ILE A 336 -1.31 -18.78 -5.42
C ILE A 336 -2.31 -17.76 -5.94
N SER A 337 -1.84 -16.79 -6.70
CA SER A 337 -2.70 -15.85 -7.41
C SER A 337 -2.71 -16.20 -8.90
N SER A 338 -3.89 -16.26 -9.50
CA SER A 338 -4.08 -16.51 -10.91
C SER A 338 -4.86 -15.36 -11.52
N PRO A 339 -4.26 -14.60 -12.45
CA PRO A 339 -4.97 -13.56 -13.17
C PRO A 339 -5.92 -14.20 -14.22
N ALA A 340 -6.93 -13.45 -14.65
CA ALA A 340 -8.13 -13.95 -15.33
C ALA A 340 -7.84 -15.01 -16.41
N LEU A 341 -8.29 -16.25 -16.18
CA LEU A 341 -8.17 -17.35 -17.13
C LEU A 341 -9.38 -17.45 -18.07
N PRO A 342 -9.19 -17.81 -19.35
CA PRO A 342 -10.29 -18.23 -20.21
C PRO A 342 -10.92 -19.55 -19.70
N HIS A 343 -12.25 -19.67 -19.80
CA HIS A 343 -13.06 -20.80 -19.31
C HIS A 343 -12.57 -22.20 -19.78
N ASP A 344 -11.90 -22.29 -20.93
CA ASP A 344 -11.58 -23.57 -21.59
C ASP A 344 -10.35 -24.31 -21.02
N ILE A 345 -9.65 -23.75 -20.02
CA ILE A 345 -8.37 -24.28 -19.51
C ILE A 345 -8.51 -24.97 -18.13
N LEU A 346 -9.73 -25.05 -17.59
CA LEU A 346 -9.99 -25.37 -16.19
C LEU A 346 -10.22 -26.86 -15.95
N ARG A 347 -9.12 -27.61 -15.82
CA ARG A 347 -9.09 -28.91 -15.13
C ARG A 347 -8.55 -28.73 -13.69
N PRO A 348 -8.94 -29.60 -12.74
CA PRO A 348 -9.26 -29.15 -11.39
C PRO A 348 -8.03 -28.82 -10.53
N LEU A 349 -8.15 -27.76 -9.73
CA LEU A 349 -7.29 -27.46 -8.56
C LEU A 349 -7.13 -28.64 -7.60
N LYS A 350 -7.99 -29.66 -7.73
CA LYS A 350 -7.97 -30.91 -6.99
C LYS A 350 -6.55 -31.49 -6.87
N SER A 351 -5.77 -31.52 -7.94
CA SER A 351 -4.43 -32.12 -7.86
C SER A 351 -3.41 -31.23 -7.13
N PRO A 352 -3.26 -29.92 -7.38
CA PRO A 352 -2.44 -29.07 -6.52
C PRO A 352 -2.86 -29.07 -5.06
N LEU A 353 -4.17 -29.04 -4.77
CA LEU A 353 -4.69 -29.09 -3.40
C LEU A 353 -4.38 -30.43 -2.73
N GLN A 354 -4.50 -31.54 -3.46
CA GLN A 354 -4.13 -32.87 -2.96
C GLN A 354 -2.64 -32.98 -2.68
N SER A 355 -1.79 -32.35 -3.50
CA SER A 355 -0.36 -32.27 -3.24
C SER A 355 -0.07 -31.39 -2.00
N LEU A 356 -0.75 -30.26 -1.87
CA LEU A 356 -0.64 -29.37 -0.70
C LEU A 356 -1.17 -29.99 0.59
N SER A 357 -2.18 -30.86 0.54
CA SER A 357 -2.69 -31.55 1.73
C SER A 357 -1.68 -32.55 2.32
N LEU A 358 -0.66 -32.93 1.54
CA LEU A 358 0.46 -33.74 2.03
C LEU A 358 1.50 -32.91 2.81
N ALA A 359 1.39 -31.58 2.85
CA ALA A 359 2.29 -30.71 3.62
C ALA A 359 1.79 -30.57 5.07
N PRO A 360 2.34 -31.31 6.06
CA PRO A 360 1.78 -31.37 7.40
C PRO A 360 1.93 -30.06 8.18
N GLN A 361 2.84 -29.17 7.78
CA GLN A 361 3.12 -27.90 8.45
C GLN A 361 2.41 -26.70 7.80
N LEU A 362 1.55 -26.89 6.80
CA LEU A 362 0.91 -25.78 6.09
C LEU A 362 -0.05 -25.02 7.03
N VAL A 363 0.33 -23.79 7.38
CA VAL A 363 -0.41 -22.91 8.31
C VAL A 363 -1.31 -21.93 7.56
N ARG A 364 -0.84 -21.39 6.43
CA ARG A 364 -1.57 -20.40 5.63
C ARG A 364 -1.65 -20.81 4.18
N LEU A 365 -2.85 -20.73 3.63
CA LEU A 365 -3.13 -21.03 2.23
C LEU A 365 -4.01 -19.93 1.65
N ARG A 366 -3.49 -19.21 0.66
CA ARG A 366 -4.18 -18.15 -0.05
C ARG A 366 -4.31 -18.49 -1.54
N PHE A 367 -5.52 -18.46 -2.05
CA PHE A 367 -5.82 -18.60 -3.47
C PHE A 367 -6.56 -17.36 -3.98
N GLU A 368 -6.07 -16.73 -5.03
CA GLU A 368 -6.82 -15.67 -5.73
C GLU A 368 -7.03 -16.12 -7.16
N MET A 369 -8.26 -16.50 -7.55
CA MET A 369 -8.52 -17.02 -8.89
C MET A 369 -9.50 -16.17 -9.65
N ARG A 370 -9.00 -15.38 -10.60
CA ARG A 370 -9.86 -14.61 -11.49
C ARG A 370 -10.35 -15.55 -12.61
N THR A 371 -11.67 -15.70 -12.73
CA THR A 371 -12.40 -16.36 -13.83
C THR A 371 -12.12 -17.84 -14.06
N ALA A 372 -12.56 -18.67 -13.11
CA ALA A 372 -12.82 -20.08 -13.33
C ALA A 372 -14.31 -20.42 -13.17
N SER A 373 -14.92 -21.08 -14.15
CA SER A 373 -16.11 -21.88 -13.92
C SER A 373 -15.70 -23.35 -14.01
N PHE A 374 -15.72 -24.08 -12.89
CA PHE A 374 -15.61 -25.54 -12.99
C PHE A 374 -16.86 -26.11 -13.67
N ALA A 375 -16.67 -27.10 -14.54
CA ALA A 375 -17.78 -27.92 -15.02
C ALA A 375 -18.29 -28.78 -13.86
N ASP A 376 -19.62 -28.86 -13.70
CA ASP A 376 -20.29 -29.52 -12.56
C ASP A 376 -19.95 -31.02 -12.41
N ASP A 377 -19.48 -31.67 -13.48
CA ASP A 377 -19.16 -33.11 -13.50
C ASP A 377 -17.97 -33.53 -12.61
N VAL A 378 -17.18 -32.58 -12.06
CA VAL A 378 -15.95 -32.90 -11.30
C VAL A 378 -16.21 -33.16 -9.80
N LEU A 379 -17.38 -32.80 -9.27
CA LEU A 379 -17.66 -32.83 -7.84
C LEU A 379 -18.13 -34.20 -7.29
N SER A 380 -18.45 -35.17 -8.14
CA SER A 380 -18.98 -36.49 -7.71
C SER A 380 -17.97 -37.35 -6.96
N ASP A 381 -16.68 -37.25 -7.27
CA ASP A 381 -15.58 -37.96 -6.60
C ASP A 381 -14.73 -37.00 -5.76
N SER A 382 -15.33 -36.37 -4.74
CA SER A 382 -14.58 -35.45 -3.87
C SER A 382 -13.52 -36.20 -3.05
N PRO A 383 -12.22 -35.91 -3.21
CA PRO A 383 -11.20 -36.47 -2.34
C PRO A 383 -11.29 -35.77 -0.98
N ASN A 384 -11.19 -36.52 0.11
CA ASN A 384 -11.04 -35.95 1.44
C ASN A 384 -9.67 -35.25 1.51
N LEU A 385 -9.66 -33.93 1.30
CA LEU A 385 -8.46 -33.10 1.39
C LEU A 385 -8.25 -32.69 2.85
N HIS A 386 -7.38 -33.39 3.56
CA HIS A 386 -7.13 -33.13 4.97
C HIS A 386 -5.94 -32.18 5.17
N PHE A 387 -6.18 -31.04 5.84
CA PHE A 387 -5.13 -30.11 6.24
C PHE A 387 -5.08 -29.97 7.78
N PRO A 388 -4.21 -30.72 8.48
CA PRO A 388 -4.24 -30.77 9.94
C PRO A 388 -3.82 -29.45 10.63
N CYS A 389 -2.94 -28.66 9.99
CA CYS A 389 -2.34 -27.46 10.59
C CYS A 389 -2.84 -26.13 9.99
N LEU A 390 -3.79 -26.17 9.06
CA LEU A 390 -4.22 -24.98 8.33
C LEU A 390 -5.04 -24.04 9.24
N ARG A 391 -4.46 -22.88 9.56
CA ARG A 391 -5.08 -21.85 10.42
C ARG A 391 -5.70 -20.72 9.64
N CYS A 392 -5.13 -20.36 8.49
CA CYS A 392 -5.62 -19.26 7.66
C CYS A 392 -5.88 -19.75 6.25
N PHE A 393 -7.14 -19.69 5.83
CA PHE A 393 -7.57 -20.03 4.49
C PHE A 393 -8.23 -18.83 3.84
N GLN A 394 -7.60 -18.31 2.80
CA GLN A 394 -8.15 -17.22 2.00
C GLN A 394 -8.35 -17.70 0.58
N ILE A 395 -9.53 -17.46 0.04
CA ILE A 395 -9.83 -17.77 -1.33
C ILE A 395 -10.69 -16.71 -2.01
N ALA A 396 -10.34 -16.40 -3.25
CA ALA A 396 -11.15 -15.64 -4.16
C ALA A 396 -11.73 -16.56 -5.24
N ILE A 397 -13.05 -16.75 -5.23
CA ILE A 397 -13.82 -17.60 -6.13
C ILE A 397 -14.49 -16.78 -7.25
N SER A 398 -14.93 -17.47 -8.29
CA SER A 398 -15.61 -16.90 -9.46
C SER A 398 -16.90 -17.63 -9.83
N SER A 399 -17.09 -18.88 -9.39
CA SER A 399 -18.29 -19.68 -9.64
C SER A 399 -18.76 -20.48 -8.42
N GLU A 400 -19.97 -21.06 -8.49
CA GLU A 400 -20.55 -21.87 -7.40
C GLU A 400 -19.80 -23.20 -7.28
N SER A 401 -19.39 -23.75 -8.42
CA SER A 401 -18.62 -24.98 -8.51
C SER A 401 -17.23 -24.81 -7.87
N ASP A 402 -16.66 -23.58 -7.89
CA ASP A 402 -15.44 -23.24 -7.16
C ASP A 402 -15.66 -23.44 -5.66
N LEU A 403 -16.75 -22.88 -5.13
CA LEU A 403 -17.11 -23.00 -3.72
C LEU A 403 -17.20 -24.48 -3.30
N GLY A 404 -17.86 -25.33 -4.10
CA GLY A 404 -18.01 -26.75 -3.82
C GLY A 404 -16.68 -27.48 -3.52
N LEU A 405 -15.62 -27.21 -4.31
CA LEU A 405 -14.30 -27.82 -4.10
C LEU A 405 -13.68 -27.46 -2.74
N PHE A 406 -13.88 -26.23 -2.26
CA PHE A 406 -13.31 -25.75 -1.00
C PHE A 406 -14.10 -26.19 0.22
N LEU A 407 -15.40 -26.42 0.06
CA LEU A 407 -16.23 -26.89 1.16
C LEU A 407 -16.00 -28.38 1.46
N CYS A 408 -15.30 -29.12 0.59
CA CYS A 408 -14.85 -30.49 0.81
C CYS A 408 -13.55 -30.59 1.64
N LEU A 409 -12.96 -29.47 2.08
CA LEU A 409 -11.73 -29.49 2.87
C LEU A 409 -11.99 -30.02 4.30
N GLU A 410 -11.21 -31.01 4.74
CA GLU A 410 -11.20 -31.52 6.11
C GLU A 410 -10.15 -30.75 6.94
N VAL A 411 -10.61 -29.66 7.55
CA VAL A 411 -9.80 -28.76 8.40
C VAL A 411 -10.48 -28.63 9.75
N THR A 412 -9.73 -28.74 10.84
CA THR A 412 -10.26 -28.60 12.22
C THR A 412 -9.57 -27.49 13.03
N THR A 413 -8.51 -26.90 12.47
CA THR A 413 -7.64 -25.91 13.13
C THR A 413 -7.80 -24.50 12.56
N LEU A 414 -8.84 -24.26 11.74
CA LEU A 414 -9.04 -23.00 11.06
C LEU A 414 -9.40 -21.87 12.04
N GLN A 415 -8.62 -20.81 12.01
CA GLN A 415 -8.81 -19.59 12.80
C GLN A 415 -9.30 -18.42 11.93
N GLN A 416 -8.96 -18.42 10.64
CA GLN A 416 -9.37 -17.39 9.69
C GLN A 416 -9.84 -18.05 8.39
N LEU A 417 -11.08 -17.75 7.99
CA LEU A 417 -11.68 -18.14 6.73
C LEU A 417 -12.09 -16.89 5.96
N GLN A 418 -11.49 -16.65 4.81
CA GLN A 418 -11.88 -15.58 3.90
C GLN A 418 -12.25 -16.21 2.55
N VAL A 419 -13.50 -16.09 2.14
CA VAL A 419 -14.02 -16.51 0.84
C VAL A 419 -14.61 -15.26 0.18
N GLY A 420 -13.99 -14.79 -0.90
CA GLY A 420 -14.38 -13.58 -1.62
C GLY A 420 -14.63 -13.85 -3.09
N LEU A 421 -15.23 -12.90 -3.83
CA LEU A 421 -15.15 -12.91 -5.29
C LEU A 421 -13.79 -12.37 -5.75
N ALA A 422 -13.17 -13.03 -6.74
CA ALA A 422 -11.81 -12.72 -7.20
C ALA A 422 -11.63 -11.39 -7.95
N SER A 423 -12.74 -10.80 -8.37
CA SER A 423 -12.78 -9.47 -8.96
C SER A 423 -13.93 -8.71 -8.32
N PRO A 424 -13.85 -7.38 -8.16
CA PRO A 424 -15.03 -6.54 -7.99
C PRO A 424 -15.87 -6.65 -9.26
N LEU A 425 -16.62 -7.75 -9.39
CA LEU A 425 -17.55 -7.95 -10.48
C LEU A 425 -18.57 -6.79 -10.47
N PRO A 426 -19.10 -6.40 -11.63
CA PRO A 426 -20.24 -5.50 -11.68
C PRO A 426 -21.32 -6.02 -10.72
N ARG A 427 -21.99 -5.10 -10.01
CA ARG A 427 -22.86 -5.36 -8.85
C ARG A 427 -23.93 -6.44 -9.05
N ASP A 428 -24.18 -6.85 -10.29
CA ASP A 428 -25.21 -7.80 -10.67
C ASP A 428 -24.75 -9.26 -10.62
N ASN A 429 -23.44 -9.53 -10.45
CA ASN A 429 -22.86 -10.88 -10.46
C ASN A 429 -22.51 -11.37 -9.05
N LEU A 430 -23.46 -11.32 -8.13
CA LEU A 430 -23.31 -11.99 -6.84
C LEU A 430 -23.47 -13.50 -7.00
N LEU A 431 -22.62 -14.25 -6.30
CA LEU A 431 -22.68 -15.70 -6.35
C LEU A 431 -23.80 -16.21 -5.44
N LYS A 432 -24.98 -16.47 -6.01
CA LYS A 432 -26.09 -17.11 -5.30
C LYS A 432 -25.77 -18.60 -5.15
N VAL A 433 -25.58 -19.07 -3.92
CA VAL A 433 -25.42 -20.51 -3.64
C VAL A 433 -26.79 -21.16 -3.80
N ARG A 434 -26.98 -22.01 -4.81
CA ARG A 434 -28.29 -22.63 -5.11
C ARG A 434 -28.37 -24.06 -4.60
N SER A 435 -27.23 -24.74 -4.46
CA SER A 435 -27.21 -26.14 -4.07
C SER A 435 -27.28 -26.34 -2.55
N ASP A 436 -28.26 -27.12 -2.09
CA ASP A 436 -28.33 -27.62 -0.71
C ASP A 436 -27.07 -28.37 -0.28
N SER A 437 -26.34 -28.99 -1.23
CA SER A 437 -25.08 -29.68 -0.92
C SER A 437 -23.99 -28.70 -0.48
N HIS A 438 -23.84 -27.57 -1.17
CA HIS A 438 -22.88 -26.53 -0.81
C HIS A 438 -23.21 -25.94 0.56
N ILE A 439 -24.49 -25.74 0.85
CA ILE A 439 -24.93 -25.25 2.16
C ILE A 439 -24.53 -26.24 3.27
N LYS A 440 -24.81 -27.53 3.07
CA LYS A 440 -24.44 -28.60 4.02
C LYS A 440 -22.93 -28.71 4.20
N TRP A 441 -22.15 -28.53 3.14
CA TRP A 441 -20.69 -28.60 3.24
C TRP A 441 -20.08 -27.41 3.96
N LEU A 442 -20.55 -26.17 3.74
CA LEU A 442 -20.07 -25.05 4.56
C LEU A 442 -20.45 -25.24 6.02
N TYR A 443 -21.68 -25.66 6.31
CA TYR A 443 -22.08 -25.92 7.68
C TYR A 443 -21.18 -26.96 8.34
N ARG A 444 -20.84 -28.03 7.62
CA ARG A 444 -19.86 -29.03 8.06
C ARG A 444 -18.49 -28.39 8.33
N LEU A 445 -17.95 -27.62 7.39
CA LEU A 445 -16.66 -26.93 7.55
C LEU A 445 -16.67 -26.01 8.77
N LEU A 446 -17.69 -25.17 8.94
CA LEU A 446 -17.76 -24.24 10.06
C LEU A 446 -17.96 -24.97 11.41
N SER A 447 -18.79 -26.01 11.44
CA SER A 447 -19.05 -26.79 12.68
C SER A 447 -17.82 -27.57 13.16
N GLN A 448 -16.94 -27.97 12.24
CA GLN A 448 -15.64 -28.58 12.54
C GLN A 448 -14.61 -27.56 13.05
N ASN A 449 -14.74 -26.28 12.71
CA ASN A 449 -13.78 -25.22 13.03
C ASN A 449 -14.31 -24.26 14.10
N ARG A 450 -14.56 -24.77 15.31
CA ARG A 450 -15.06 -23.95 16.43
C ARG A 450 -14.11 -22.82 16.84
N GLN A 451 -12.83 -22.91 16.51
CA GLN A 451 -11.77 -21.93 16.82
C GLN A 451 -11.72 -20.73 15.86
N LEU A 452 -12.71 -20.60 14.96
CA LEU A 452 -12.74 -19.54 13.97
C LEU A 452 -12.89 -18.16 14.62
N HIS A 453 -11.92 -17.27 14.40
CA HIS A 453 -11.93 -15.88 14.87
C HIS A 453 -12.41 -14.91 13.79
N THR A 454 -12.13 -15.22 12.52
CA THR A 454 -12.48 -14.37 11.38
C THR A 454 -13.20 -15.22 10.34
N LEU A 455 -14.42 -14.82 9.98
CA LEU A 455 -15.18 -15.36 8.87
C LEU A 455 -15.54 -14.23 7.90
N GLU A 456 -15.01 -14.27 6.69
CA GLU A 456 -15.37 -13.33 5.63
C GLU A 456 -15.92 -14.09 4.43
N LEU A 457 -17.18 -13.85 4.06
CA LEU A 457 -17.89 -14.37 2.90
C LEU A 457 -18.31 -13.19 2.01
N ARG A 458 -17.38 -12.69 1.20
CA ARG A 458 -17.58 -11.51 0.35
C ARG A 458 -18.10 -11.92 -1.03
N GLY A 459 -19.22 -11.35 -1.47
CA GLY A 459 -19.83 -11.58 -2.78
C GLY A 459 -20.63 -12.88 -2.93
N ILE A 460 -20.80 -13.65 -1.84
CA ILE A 460 -21.55 -14.91 -1.82
C ILE A 460 -22.91 -14.64 -1.19
N VAL A 461 -23.98 -14.81 -1.95
CA VAL A 461 -25.35 -14.67 -1.43
C VAL A 461 -25.85 -16.02 -0.96
N TRP A 462 -26.15 -16.09 0.32
CA TRP A 462 -26.54 -17.31 1.01
C TRP A 462 -28.06 -17.36 1.20
N PRO A 463 -28.77 -18.43 0.77
CA PRO A 463 -30.16 -18.61 1.13
C PRO A 463 -30.24 -19.41 2.44
N PHE A 464 -30.36 -18.74 3.58
CA PHE A 464 -30.79 -19.42 4.79
C PHE A 464 -32.31 -19.51 4.73
N GLN A 465 -32.85 -20.67 4.34
CA GLN A 465 -34.27 -20.90 4.61
C GLN A 465 -34.43 -21.04 6.13
N PRO A 466 -35.25 -20.20 6.79
CA PRO A 466 -35.48 -20.30 8.22
C PRO A 466 -35.96 -21.71 8.58
N GLY A 467 -35.22 -22.40 9.45
CA GLY A 467 -35.57 -23.75 9.93
C GLY A 467 -34.88 -24.93 9.23
N SER A 468 -34.09 -24.73 8.17
CA SER A 468 -33.41 -25.85 7.48
C SER A 468 -32.04 -26.22 8.08
N ILE A 469 -31.45 -25.36 8.91
CA ILE A 469 -30.09 -25.54 9.44
C ILE A 469 -30.12 -25.40 10.96
N GLN A 470 -29.47 -26.34 11.66
CA GLN A 470 -29.25 -26.25 13.11
C GLN A 470 -28.42 -24.99 13.44
N SER A 471 -28.63 -24.40 14.62
CA SER A 471 -27.84 -23.24 15.05
C SER A 471 -26.35 -23.59 15.09
N LEU A 472 -25.53 -22.81 14.39
CA LEU A 472 -24.09 -22.97 14.33
C LEU A 472 -23.44 -22.19 15.47
N GLU A 473 -22.77 -22.88 16.39
CA GLU A 473 -22.06 -22.23 17.49
C GLU A 473 -20.59 -21.94 17.11
N LEU A 474 -20.28 -20.67 16.86
CA LEU A 474 -18.91 -20.16 16.66
C LEU A 474 -18.50 -19.25 17.83
N PRO A 475 -18.17 -19.80 19.01
CA PRO A 475 -17.99 -19.03 20.24
C PRO A 475 -16.80 -18.07 20.22
N PHE A 476 -15.82 -18.29 19.34
CA PHE A 476 -14.61 -17.48 19.23
C PHE A 476 -14.64 -16.48 18.07
N LEU A 477 -15.74 -16.39 17.32
CA LEU A 477 -15.88 -15.51 16.17
C LEU A 477 -15.90 -14.04 16.63
N ARG A 478 -14.95 -13.25 16.12
CA ARG A 478 -14.79 -11.82 16.39
C ARG A 478 -15.14 -10.94 15.19
N ILE A 479 -14.85 -11.44 13.99
CA ILE A 479 -15.05 -10.69 12.74
C ILE A 479 -15.93 -11.52 11.80
N LEU A 480 -17.06 -10.97 11.37
CA LEU A 480 -17.99 -11.60 10.43
C LEU A 480 -18.31 -10.66 9.27
N THR A 481 -17.60 -10.78 8.16
CA THR A 481 -17.94 -10.02 6.94
C THR A 481 -18.77 -10.91 6.03
N VAL A 482 -20.04 -10.58 5.72
CA VAL A 482 -20.88 -11.45 4.90
C VAL A 482 -21.71 -10.63 3.92
N THR A 483 -21.68 -11.03 2.65
CA THR A 483 -22.63 -10.54 1.65
C THR A 483 -23.92 -11.31 1.78
N MET A 484 -25.07 -10.64 1.85
CA MET A 484 -26.34 -11.32 2.06
C MET A 484 -27.49 -10.64 1.34
N ALA A 485 -28.52 -11.42 1.05
CA ALA A 485 -29.78 -10.88 0.54
C ALA A 485 -30.63 -10.30 1.67
N SER A 486 -30.68 -10.98 2.83
CA SER A 486 -31.43 -10.55 4.01
C SER A 486 -30.60 -10.70 5.29
N VAL A 487 -30.83 -9.86 6.30
CA VAL A 487 -30.16 -9.99 7.60
C VAL A 487 -30.73 -11.14 8.43
N MET A 488 -31.98 -11.56 8.16
CA MET A 488 -32.59 -12.73 8.79
C MET A 488 -31.81 -14.02 8.50
N ASP A 489 -31.00 -14.02 7.44
CA ASP A 489 -30.14 -15.13 7.08
C ASP A 489 -29.02 -15.38 8.12
N LEU A 490 -28.78 -14.44 9.04
CA LEU A 490 -27.70 -14.55 10.04
C LEU A 490 -28.10 -15.22 11.36
N ASP A 491 -29.39 -15.42 11.62
CA ASP A 491 -29.90 -15.99 12.89
C ASP A 491 -29.14 -17.25 13.34
N PRO A 492 -28.82 -18.22 12.46
CA PRO A 492 -28.12 -19.43 12.86
C PRO A 492 -26.66 -19.21 13.29
N ILE A 493 -26.00 -18.13 12.84
CA ILE A 493 -24.58 -17.85 13.09
C ILE A 493 -24.41 -16.93 14.31
N LEU A 494 -25.31 -15.95 14.48
CA LEU A 494 -25.10 -14.82 15.38
C LEU A 494 -25.54 -15.03 16.82
N ALA A 495 -26.32 -16.07 17.14
CA ALA A 495 -26.98 -16.22 18.44
C ALA A 495 -26.04 -16.21 19.67
N ARG A 496 -24.70 -16.33 19.50
CA ARG A 496 -23.72 -16.42 20.61
C ARG A 496 -22.37 -15.72 20.39
N ALA A 497 -22.21 -14.90 19.35
CA ALA A 497 -20.96 -14.13 19.17
C ALA A 497 -20.89 -12.97 20.17
N GLN A 498 -19.78 -12.85 20.92
CA GLN A 498 -19.64 -11.84 21.99
C GLN A 498 -19.31 -10.43 21.47
N SER A 499 -18.63 -10.34 20.34
CA SER A 499 -18.28 -9.09 19.66
C SER A 499 -18.19 -9.41 18.18
N LEU A 500 -18.99 -8.72 17.36
CA LEU A 500 -19.08 -9.01 15.94
C LEU A 500 -18.92 -7.74 15.10
N HIS A 501 -17.94 -7.77 14.20
CA HIS A 501 -17.83 -6.80 13.11
C HIS A 501 -18.60 -7.31 11.89
N LEU A 502 -19.83 -6.84 11.68
CA LEU A 502 -20.69 -7.16 10.54
C LEU A 502 -20.38 -6.24 9.36
N SER A 503 -20.23 -6.78 8.15
CA SER A 503 -20.19 -5.97 6.94
C SER A 503 -21.20 -6.49 5.94
N LEU A 504 -22.25 -5.71 5.64
CA LEU A 504 -23.37 -6.07 4.78
C LEU A 504 -23.16 -5.53 3.36
N LEU A 505 -23.39 -6.40 2.37
CA LEU A 505 -23.38 -6.10 0.94
C LEU A 505 -24.67 -6.66 0.33
N ARG A 506 -25.60 -5.80 -0.13
CA ARG A 506 -26.93 -6.23 -0.60
C ARG A 506 -26.94 -6.84 -2.01
N ALA A 507 -27.75 -7.90 -2.18
CA ALA A 507 -28.26 -8.41 -3.46
C ALA A 507 -29.56 -7.69 -3.89
N GLN A 508 -29.70 -7.34 -5.16
CA GLN A 508 -30.68 -6.36 -5.69
C GLN A 508 -32.18 -6.74 -5.65
N ASP A 509 -32.61 -7.88 -5.12
CA ASP A 509 -34.00 -8.32 -5.31
C ASP A 509 -34.92 -7.90 -4.15
N LYS A 510 -35.93 -7.08 -4.48
CA LYS A 510 -37.15 -6.67 -3.74
C LYS A 510 -36.98 -6.07 -2.32
N ALA A 511 -37.55 -4.88 -2.13
CA ALA A 511 -37.41 -4.07 -0.91
C ALA A 511 -38.38 -4.43 0.23
N SER A 512 -39.27 -5.41 0.05
CA SER A 512 -40.42 -5.66 0.96
C SER A 512 -40.14 -6.56 2.16
N ASP A 513 -39.03 -7.30 2.20
CA ASP A 513 -38.91 -8.47 3.10
C ASP A 513 -37.89 -8.29 4.24
N LEU A 514 -37.45 -7.06 4.51
CA LEU A 514 -36.51 -6.74 5.61
C LEU A 514 -37.19 -6.45 6.96
N ASP A 515 -38.51 -6.63 7.08
CA ASP A 515 -39.31 -6.39 8.31
C ASP A 515 -39.10 -7.46 9.42
N GLY A 516 -38.07 -8.31 9.29
CA GLY A 516 -37.73 -9.33 10.28
C GLY A 516 -37.11 -8.75 11.57
N ASN A 517 -37.42 -9.39 12.70
CA ASN A 517 -37.02 -8.97 14.06
C ASN A 517 -35.50 -9.06 14.30
N LEU A 518 -34.75 -8.08 13.85
CA LEU A 518 -33.32 -7.87 14.17
C LEU A 518 -33.04 -7.61 15.66
N ARG A 519 -34.06 -7.55 16.53
CA ARG A 519 -33.97 -7.30 17.99
C ARG A 519 -33.14 -8.34 18.77
N GLN A 520 -32.66 -9.41 18.13
CA GLN A 520 -31.96 -10.50 18.79
C GLN A 520 -30.42 -10.36 18.78
N TYR A 521 -29.86 -9.34 18.11
CA TYR A 521 -28.41 -9.23 17.89
C TYR A 521 -27.69 -8.24 18.83
N ASN A 522 -27.79 -8.47 20.14
CA ASN A 522 -27.15 -7.62 21.16
C ASN A 522 -25.60 -7.68 21.19
N GLY A 523 -24.93 -8.39 20.27
CA GLY A 523 -23.46 -8.58 20.26
C GLY A 523 -22.70 -7.88 19.12
N VAL A 524 -23.38 -7.14 18.23
CA VAL A 524 -22.73 -6.48 17.08
C VAL A 524 -22.03 -5.20 17.57
N GLU A 525 -20.70 -5.19 17.57
CA GLU A 525 -19.89 -4.02 17.98
C GLU A 525 -19.48 -3.13 16.79
N SER A 526 -19.41 -3.68 15.58
CA SER A 526 -19.15 -2.89 14.37
C SER A 526 -20.07 -3.30 13.22
N LEU A 527 -20.57 -2.34 12.46
CA LEU A 527 -21.43 -2.53 11.30
C LEU A 527 -20.90 -1.71 10.14
N SER A 528 -20.56 -2.35 9.02
CA SER A 528 -20.17 -1.70 7.77
C SER A 528 -21.23 -1.95 6.70
N LEU A 529 -21.80 -0.88 6.16
CA LEU A 529 -22.77 -0.89 5.06
C LEU A 529 -22.09 -0.46 3.78
N SER A 530 -22.39 -1.13 2.69
CA SER A 530 -21.76 -0.90 1.39
C SER A 530 -22.57 0.05 0.49
N PRO A 531 -21.93 0.66 -0.53
CA PRO A 531 -22.61 1.50 -1.52
C PRO A 531 -23.70 0.73 -2.31
N GLY A 532 -24.97 1.00 -2.02
CA GLY A 532 -26.13 0.39 -2.69
C GLY A 532 -27.21 -0.10 -1.73
N ASP A 533 -26.88 -0.16 -0.43
CA ASP A 533 -27.84 -0.53 0.59
C ASP A 533 -28.90 0.56 0.73
N ARG A 534 -30.18 0.24 0.48
CA ARG A 534 -31.28 1.09 0.94
C ARG A 534 -31.28 1.03 2.47
N ILE A 535 -30.60 1.99 3.09
CA ILE A 535 -30.56 2.26 4.54
C ILE A 535 -31.99 2.36 5.16
N GLN A 536 -33.05 2.43 4.34
CA GLN A 536 -34.44 2.37 4.77
C GLN A 536 -34.75 1.19 5.71
N ALA A 537 -34.05 0.05 5.59
CA ALA A 537 -34.25 -1.09 6.48
C ALA A 537 -33.83 -0.81 7.94
N LEU A 538 -32.78 -0.01 8.15
CA LEU A 538 -32.35 0.42 9.49
C LEU A 538 -33.31 1.46 10.09
N SER A 539 -33.93 2.30 9.27
CA SER A 539 -34.90 3.30 9.74
C SER A 539 -36.28 2.73 10.04
N CYS A 540 -36.66 1.60 9.40
CA CYS A 540 -38.01 1.02 9.53
C CYS A 540 -38.12 -0.05 10.61
N SER A 541 -37.02 -0.75 10.94
CA SER A 541 -37.02 -1.79 11.97
C SER A 541 -36.50 -1.22 13.30
N CYS A 542 -37.28 -1.37 14.37
CA CYS A 542 -36.90 -0.97 15.74
C CYS A 542 -35.81 -1.91 16.29
N VAL A 543 -34.61 -1.85 15.71
CA VAL A 543 -33.47 -2.68 16.08
C VAL A 543 -32.65 -1.95 17.12
N ASP A 544 -32.68 -2.46 18.35
CA ASP A 544 -31.79 -1.97 19.39
C ASP A 544 -30.40 -2.56 19.16
N PHE A 545 -29.56 -1.85 18.40
CA PHE A 545 -28.13 -2.10 18.32
C PHE A 545 -27.44 -1.61 19.60
N SER A 546 -27.83 -2.20 20.73
CA SER A 546 -27.40 -1.80 22.06
C SER A 546 -25.90 -1.98 22.30
N SER A 547 -25.18 -2.73 21.46
CA SER A 547 -23.73 -2.92 21.58
C SER A 547 -22.91 -2.30 20.45
N LEU A 548 -23.55 -1.64 19.47
CA LEU A 548 -22.85 -1.12 18.29
C LEU A 548 -21.97 0.07 18.67
N ARG A 549 -20.66 -0.07 18.46
CA ARG A 549 -19.62 0.94 18.70
C ARG A 549 -19.11 1.59 17.42
N ILE A 550 -19.08 0.88 16.31
CA ILE A 550 -18.55 1.38 15.04
C ILE A 550 -19.60 1.23 13.94
N LEU A 551 -19.91 2.30 13.23
CA LEU A 551 -20.80 2.27 12.06
C LEU A 551 -20.05 2.85 10.86
N SER A 552 -19.78 2.02 9.86
CA SER A 552 -19.25 2.44 8.57
C SER A 552 -20.35 2.42 7.51
N VAL A 553 -20.48 3.48 6.73
CA VAL A 553 -21.43 3.59 5.62
C VAL A 553 -20.64 4.02 4.39
N GLY A 554 -20.50 3.12 3.41
CA GLY A 554 -19.75 3.37 2.17
C GLY A 554 -20.33 4.51 1.32
N SER A 555 -19.57 5.01 0.34
CA SER A 555 -19.96 6.18 -0.46
C SER A 555 -21.24 5.95 -1.28
N LEU A 556 -22.32 6.62 -0.91
CA LEU A 556 -23.60 6.60 -1.64
C LEU A 556 -23.73 7.86 -2.49
N TYR A 557 -23.00 7.94 -3.62
CA TYR A 557 -23.04 9.08 -4.54
C TYR A 557 -24.44 9.43 -5.10
N SER A 558 -25.47 8.60 -4.86
CA SER A 558 -26.83 8.81 -5.39
C SER A 558 -27.99 8.67 -4.39
N GLN A 559 -27.75 8.47 -3.08
CA GLN A 559 -28.82 8.26 -2.09
C GLN A 559 -28.69 9.11 -0.81
N SER A 560 -28.43 10.42 -0.97
CA SER A 560 -28.43 11.43 0.11
C SER A 560 -29.59 11.31 1.14
N PRO A 561 -30.88 11.16 0.76
CA PRO A 561 -31.98 11.19 1.74
C PRO A 561 -31.98 10.00 2.72
N THR A 562 -31.42 8.85 2.35
CA THR A 562 -31.45 7.68 3.22
C THR A 562 -30.37 7.74 4.31
N VAL A 563 -29.18 8.24 3.97
CA VAL A 563 -28.14 8.53 4.98
C VAL A 563 -28.63 9.62 5.92
N THR A 564 -29.27 10.67 5.40
CA THR A 564 -29.85 11.72 6.24
C THR A 564 -30.91 11.18 7.19
N ARG A 565 -31.80 10.29 6.75
CA ARG A 565 -32.76 9.63 7.66
C ARG A 565 -32.07 8.80 8.75
N LEU A 566 -31.01 8.05 8.41
CA LEU A 566 -30.23 7.31 9.41
C LEU A 566 -29.57 8.25 10.42
N ILE A 567 -28.99 9.37 9.97
CA ILE A 567 -28.43 10.40 10.85
C ILE A 567 -29.53 11.02 11.73
N GLU A 568 -30.71 11.29 11.19
CA GLU A 568 -31.88 11.76 11.94
C GLU A 568 -32.37 10.74 12.98
N ASP A 569 -32.35 9.44 12.65
CA ASP A 569 -32.75 8.38 13.57
C ASP A 569 -31.70 8.15 14.67
N LEU A 570 -30.40 8.27 14.34
CA LEU A 570 -29.30 8.32 15.30
C LEU A 570 -29.40 9.56 16.22
N LEU A 571 -29.81 10.71 15.66
CA LEU A 571 -30.06 11.96 16.38
C LEU A 571 -31.24 11.86 17.34
N ARG A 572 -32.27 11.10 16.97
CA ARG A 572 -33.43 10.80 17.84
C ARG A 572 -33.09 9.79 18.94
N PHE A 573 -31.84 9.35 19.03
CA PHE A 573 -31.32 8.36 19.99
C PHE A 573 -32.14 7.05 20.02
N ARG A 574 -32.82 6.72 18.92
CA ARG A 574 -33.58 5.48 18.79
C ARG A 574 -32.70 4.28 18.47
N LEU A 575 -31.45 4.54 18.05
CA LEU A 575 -30.50 3.56 17.54
C LEU A 575 -29.11 3.79 18.14
N CYS A 576 -28.44 2.71 18.54
CA CYS A 576 -27.00 2.63 18.85
C CYS A 576 -26.50 3.60 19.96
N PRO A 577 -26.95 3.46 21.23
CA PRO A 577 -26.50 4.35 22.32
C PRO A 577 -24.99 4.29 22.59
N TRP A 578 -24.32 3.21 22.17
CA TRP A 578 -22.89 2.96 22.42
C TRP A 578 -21.99 3.28 21.23
N LEU A 579 -22.51 3.92 20.18
CA LEU A 579 -21.75 4.23 18.97
C LEU A 579 -20.66 5.29 19.27
N GLU A 580 -19.40 4.90 19.06
CA GLU A 580 -18.16 5.64 19.31
C GLU A 580 -17.50 6.12 18.00
N GLU A 581 -17.63 5.37 16.91
CA GLU A 581 -17.02 5.69 15.61
C GLU A 581 -18.05 5.66 14.48
N LEU A 582 -18.10 6.73 13.68
CA LEU A 582 -18.96 6.82 12.50
C LEU A 582 -18.10 7.13 11.26
N ASN A 583 -17.98 6.17 10.34
CA ASN A 583 -17.29 6.35 9.07
C ASN A 583 -18.33 6.54 7.96
N LEU A 584 -18.32 7.67 7.28
CA LEU A 584 -19.18 7.93 6.13
C LEU A 584 -18.31 8.08 4.88
N GLY A 585 -18.75 7.57 3.74
CA GLY A 585 -18.08 7.80 2.46
C GLY A 585 -18.22 9.26 2.04
N VAL A 586 -19.26 9.56 1.26
CA VAL A 586 -19.63 10.92 0.84
C VAL A 586 -20.96 11.28 1.50
N TYR A 587 -21.01 12.41 2.19
CA TYR A 587 -22.20 12.91 2.87
C TYR A 587 -22.34 14.42 2.66
N GLU A 588 -23.55 14.90 2.35
CA GLU A 588 -23.77 16.29 1.92
C GLU A 588 -24.41 17.15 3.02
N ASP A 589 -25.20 16.56 3.92
CA ASP A 589 -25.89 17.31 4.99
C ASP A 589 -25.03 17.43 6.26
N TRP A 590 -23.97 18.23 6.15
CA TRP A 590 -23.07 18.51 7.26
C TRP A 590 -23.77 19.06 8.51
N GLY A 591 -24.89 19.77 8.34
CA GLY A 591 -25.68 20.30 9.46
C GLY A 591 -26.31 19.19 10.31
N ALA A 592 -26.84 18.14 9.70
CA ALA A 592 -27.31 16.96 10.42
C ALA A 592 -26.17 16.22 11.13
N LEU A 593 -25.02 16.03 10.46
CA LEU A 593 -23.87 15.34 11.05
C LEU A 593 -23.28 16.10 12.24
N ILE A 594 -23.08 17.41 12.13
CA ILE A 594 -22.56 18.24 13.23
C ILE A 594 -23.51 18.23 14.42
N ARG A 595 -24.84 18.30 14.17
CA ARG A 595 -25.84 18.17 15.24
C ARG A 595 -25.74 16.83 15.95
N LEU A 596 -25.49 15.73 15.23
CA LEU A 596 -25.30 14.40 15.82
C LEU A 596 -24.06 14.34 16.71
N ILE A 597 -22.94 14.91 16.24
CA ILE A 597 -21.70 14.95 17.02
C ILE A 597 -21.89 15.79 18.29
N CYS A 598 -22.45 16.99 18.16
CA CYS A 598 -22.68 17.88 19.29
C CYS A 598 -23.67 17.26 20.30
N SER A 599 -24.74 16.60 19.83
CA SER A 599 -25.73 16.01 20.74
C SER A 599 -25.15 14.87 21.59
N ARG A 600 -24.16 14.14 21.07
CA ARG A 600 -23.48 13.04 21.78
C ARG A 600 -22.31 13.50 22.64
N ASN A 601 -21.64 14.59 22.28
CA ASN A 601 -20.42 15.04 22.94
C ASN A 601 -20.63 16.24 23.89
N ASN A 602 -21.84 16.82 23.92
CA ASN A 602 -22.17 17.88 24.87
C ASN A 602 -22.26 17.30 26.29
N THR A 603 -21.48 17.86 27.22
CA THR A 603 -21.45 17.46 28.64
C THR A 603 -22.76 17.76 29.37
N GLN A 604 -23.61 18.65 28.83
CA GLN A 604 -24.94 18.97 29.35
C GLN A 604 -26.05 18.11 28.75
N SER A 605 -25.70 17.16 27.88
CA SER A 605 -26.62 16.18 27.34
C SER A 605 -27.35 15.45 28.47
N THR A 606 -28.68 15.58 28.53
CA THR A 606 -29.53 14.90 29.53
C THR A 606 -29.71 13.40 29.24
N PHE A 607 -29.04 12.87 28.23
CA PHE A 607 -29.20 11.49 27.78
C PHE A 607 -28.31 10.55 28.62
N VAL A 608 -28.87 10.01 29.70
CA VAL A 608 -28.21 9.00 30.54
C VAL A 608 -27.97 7.73 29.73
N GLY A 609 -26.71 7.33 29.58
CA GLY A 609 -26.32 6.04 28.97
C GLY A 609 -25.84 6.11 27.51
N VAL A 610 -25.65 7.30 26.93
CA VAL A 610 -25.08 7.45 25.58
C VAL A 610 -23.57 7.69 25.67
N ARG A 611 -22.77 6.95 24.88
CA ARG A 611 -21.32 7.21 24.77
C ARG A 611 -21.02 8.36 23.80
N PRO A 612 -20.01 9.21 24.11
CA PRO A 612 -19.57 10.25 23.19
C PRO A 612 -18.91 9.63 21.95
N LEU A 613 -19.11 10.26 20.79
CA LEU A 613 -18.40 9.93 19.58
C LEU A 613 -16.92 10.31 19.74
N GLN A 614 -16.03 9.38 19.43
CA GLN A 614 -14.58 9.55 19.52
C GLN A 614 -13.95 9.81 18.15
N ARG A 615 -14.56 9.27 17.09
CA ARG A 615 -13.97 9.29 15.74
C ARG A 615 -15.01 9.43 14.65
N ILE A 616 -14.70 10.26 13.66
CA ILE A 616 -15.47 10.42 12.42
C ILE A 616 -14.53 10.20 11.23
N GLY A 617 -14.81 9.21 10.39
CA GLY A 617 -14.09 8.98 9.13
C GLY A 617 -14.88 9.52 7.94
N LEU A 618 -14.22 10.27 7.06
CA LEU A 618 -14.82 10.86 5.85
C LEU A 618 -13.93 10.67 4.62
N GLN A 619 -14.52 10.49 3.44
CA GLN A 619 -13.77 10.64 2.19
C GLN A 619 -13.74 12.11 1.78
N LYS A 620 -12.53 12.70 1.76
CA LYS A 620 -12.25 14.06 1.26
C LYS A 620 -13.10 15.19 1.90
N PRO A 621 -13.13 15.35 3.24
CA PRO A 621 -13.75 16.53 3.84
C PRO A 621 -12.97 17.80 3.47
N ASN A 622 -13.69 18.91 3.24
CA ASN A 622 -13.05 20.22 3.15
C ASN A 622 -12.41 20.58 4.51
N ALA A 623 -11.27 21.31 4.51
CA ALA A 623 -10.56 21.74 5.71
C ALA A 623 -11.44 22.44 6.76
N LEU A 624 -12.43 23.24 6.33
CA LEU A 624 -13.38 23.90 7.24
C LEU A 624 -14.30 22.88 7.95
N ILE A 625 -14.84 21.92 7.19
CA ILE A 625 -15.67 20.84 7.73
C ILE A 625 -14.83 19.98 8.69
N HIS A 626 -13.59 19.71 8.32
CA HIS A 626 -12.65 18.97 9.16
C HIS A 626 -12.44 19.63 10.53
N ASN A 627 -12.14 20.93 10.54
CA ASN A 627 -11.97 21.68 11.79
C ASN A 627 -13.26 21.73 12.61
N THR A 628 -14.40 21.94 11.95
CA THR A 628 -15.72 21.99 12.61
C THR A 628 -16.05 20.66 13.29
N ILE A 629 -15.75 19.52 12.65
CA ILE A 629 -15.93 18.20 13.24
C ILE A 629 -14.98 17.99 14.43
N ARG A 630 -13.72 18.43 14.32
CA ARG A 630 -12.75 18.36 15.42
C ARG A 630 -13.27 19.12 16.65
N ASP A 631 -13.75 20.35 16.45
CA ASP A 631 -14.27 21.20 17.53
C ASP A 631 -15.53 20.59 18.17
N ALA A 632 -16.44 20.05 17.35
CA ALA A 632 -17.63 19.35 17.83
C ALA A 632 -17.27 18.07 18.62
N LEU A 633 -16.28 17.28 18.17
CA LEU A 633 -15.80 16.10 18.90
C LEU A 633 -15.15 16.46 20.24
N ALA A 634 -14.51 17.63 20.32
CA ALA A 634 -13.97 18.18 21.57
C ALA A 634 -15.06 18.65 22.55
N GLY A 635 -16.32 18.71 22.12
CA GLY A 635 -17.45 19.17 22.94
C GLY A 635 -17.67 20.69 22.89
N SER A 636 -17.04 21.39 21.94
CA SER A 636 -17.26 22.83 21.74
C SER A 636 -18.66 23.06 21.14
N GLU A 637 -19.34 24.12 21.58
CA GLU A 637 -20.61 24.53 20.96
C GLU A 637 -20.36 25.06 19.54
N VAL A 638 -20.68 24.25 18.54
CA VAL A 638 -20.66 24.69 17.14
C VAL A 638 -22.04 25.29 16.81
N GLY A 639 -22.12 26.61 16.78
CA GLY A 639 -23.37 27.32 16.50
C GLY A 639 -23.94 26.99 15.11
N PRO A 640 -25.27 26.79 14.96
CA PRO A 640 -25.91 26.46 13.68
C PRO A 640 -25.69 27.54 12.60
N GLN A 641 -25.45 28.78 13.01
CA GLN A 641 -25.13 29.91 12.14
C GLN A 641 -23.76 29.77 11.45
N LEU A 642 -22.77 29.17 12.11
CA LEU A 642 -21.43 28.95 11.55
C LEU A 642 -21.46 27.93 10.41
N VAL A 643 -22.30 26.90 10.54
CA VAL A 643 -22.48 25.84 9.53
C VAL A 643 -23.23 26.39 8.32
N GLN A 644 -24.29 27.18 8.51
CA GLN A 644 -25.04 27.81 7.42
C GLN A 644 -24.23 28.88 6.68
N ALA A 645 -23.49 29.75 7.39
CA ALA A 645 -22.66 30.78 6.77
C ALA A 645 -21.54 30.18 5.90
N ASN A 646 -20.92 29.09 6.35
CA ASN A 646 -19.82 28.42 5.63
C ASN A 646 -20.31 27.59 4.43
N LEU A 647 -21.53 27.05 4.46
CA LEU A 647 -22.14 26.37 3.31
C LEU A 647 -22.60 27.36 2.23
N LEU A 648 -23.11 28.52 2.62
CA LEU A 648 -23.55 29.58 1.70
C LEU A 648 -22.38 30.23 0.96
N ALA A 649 -21.22 30.42 1.61
CA ALA A 649 -20.03 31.00 0.97
C ALA A 649 -19.55 30.23 -0.28
N LYS A 650 -19.85 28.93 -0.38
CA LYS A 650 -19.45 28.06 -1.50
C LYS A 650 -20.48 28.02 -2.65
N TYR A 651 -21.75 28.29 -2.38
CA TYR A 651 -22.78 28.41 -3.42
C TYR A 651 -22.75 29.78 -4.09
N VAL A 652 -22.37 30.82 -3.35
CA VAL A 652 -22.25 32.19 -3.88
C VAL A 652 -21.06 32.32 -4.86
N SER A 653 -19.98 31.55 -4.69
CA SER A 653 -18.84 31.56 -5.62
C SER A 653 -19.10 30.89 -6.97
N PHE A 654 -20.20 30.15 -7.13
CA PHE A 654 -20.60 29.53 -8.41
C PHE A 654 -21.78 30.23 -9.09
N ALA A 655 -22.50 31.11 -8.39
CA ALA A 655 -23.76 31.69 -8.88
C ALA A 655 -23.62 33.04 -9.60
N HIS A 656 -22.41 33.60 -9.72
CA HIS A 656 -22.19 34.87 -10.44
C HIS A 656 -21.13 34.74 -11.54
N VAL A 657 -21.46 34.01 -12.59
CA VAL A 657 -20.93 34.27 -13.94
C VAL A 657 -22.13 34.34 -14.89
N SER A 658 -22.48 35.57 -15.27
CA SER A 658 -23.53 35.87 -16.24
C SER A 658 -23.07 35.44 -17.63
N MET A 659 -23.87 34.61 -18.31
CA MET A 659 -23.67 34.23 -19.71
C MET A 659 -24.02 35.39 -20.64
N ALA A 660 -23.07 36.30 -20.89
CA ALA A 660 -23.08 37.20 -22.04
C ALA A 660 -21.75 37.97 -22.10
N ASP A 661 -20.67 37.33 -22.56
CA ASP A 661 -19.57 37.95 -23.33
C ASP A 661 -18.54 36.87 -23.72
N PRO A 662 -17.84 37.00 -24.87
CA PRO A 662 -16.86 36.01 -25.31
C PRO A 662 -15.58 36.08 -24.46
N ILE A 663 -15.14 34.94 -23.95
CA ILE A 663 -13.95 34.78 -23.12
C ILE A 663 -12.69 35.01 -24.00
N PRO A 664 -11.69 35.83 -23.59
CA PRO A 664 -10.43 35.96 -24.30
C PRO A 664 -9.60 34.68 -24.16
N SER A 665 -8.78 34.36 -25.17
CA SER A 665 -8.00 33.12 -25.29
C SER A 665 -6.83 32.93 -24.31
N ASP A 666 -6.75 33.71 -23.24
CA ASP A 666 -5.67 33.64 -22.24
C ASP A 666 -6.23 33.57 -20.81
N VAL A 667 -6.80 32.43 -20.43
CA VAL A 667 -7.05 32.11 -19.01
C VAL A 667 -6.75 30.63 -18.78
N PHE A 668 -5.49 30.32 -18.47
CA PHE A 668 -5.14 29.09 -17.79
C PHE A 668 -5.06 29.41 -16.29
N GLU A 669 -6.01 28.94 -15.49
CA GLU A 669 -5.89 29.00 -14.04
C GLU A 669 -5.16 27.75 -13.51
N PRO A 670 -4.06 27.91 -12.75
CA PRO A 670 -3.36 26.79 -12.15
C PRO A 670 -4.21 26.15 -11.05
N CYS A 671 -4.05 24.84 -10.86
CA CYS A 671 -4.57 24.16 -9.67
C CYS A 671 -3.95 24.80 -8.42
N LEU A 672 -4.77 25.37 -7.52
CA LEU A 672 -4.34 26.09 -6.32
C LEU A 672 -3.46 25.25 -5.36
N GLU A 673 -3.48 23.92 -5.47
CA GLU A 673 -2.73 23.01 -4.60
C GLU A 673 -1.43 22.47 -5.22
N CYS A 674 -1.30 22.44 -6.55
CA CYS A 674 -0.13 21.81 -7.19
C CYS A 674 0.48 22.60 -8.37
N ASN A 675 -0.05 23.78 -8.69
CA ASN A 675 0.45 24.69 -9.74
C ASN A 675 0.61 24.09 -11.16
N ASN A 676 0.06 22.90 -11.45
CA ASN A 676 0.06 22.32 -12.80
C ASN A 676 -1.09 22.85 -13.68
N LEU A 677 -0.84 22.89 -15.00
CA LEU A 677 -1.78 23.33 -16.04
C LEU A 677 -2.79 22.23 -16.42
N TRP A 678 -4.02 22.64 -16.74
CA TRP A 678 -5.09 21.74 -17.17
C TRP A 678 -4.88 21.33 -18.64
N ILE A 679 -4.97 20.03 -18.94
CA ILE A 679 -5.02 19.53 -20.31
C ILE A 679 -6.47 19.22 -20.67
N TYR A 680 -7.02 19.93 -21.65
CA TYR A 680 -8.29 19.58 -22.27
C TYR A 680 -8.05 18.50 -23.32
N ASP A 681 -8.51 17.28 -23.04
CA ASP A 681 -8.53 16.24 -24.05
C ASP A 681 -9.84 16.35 -24.84
N ASN A 682 -9.75 16.95 -26.03
CA ASN A 682 -10.85 16.97 -26.99
C ASN A 682 -10.88 15.61 -27.69
N LEU A 683 -11.88 14.78 -27.41
CA LEU A 683 -12.61 13.95 -28.39
C LEU A 683 -13.79 13.21 -27.71
N SER A 684 -14.98 13.44 -28.26
CA SER A 684 -16.29 12.82 -27.98
C SER A 684 -17.05 13.27 -26.71
N GLY A 685 -18.11 14.05 -26.93
CA GLY A 685 -18.89 14.68 -25.88
C GLY A 685 -19.83 13.75 -25.11
N TYR A 686 -19.76 13.82 -23.77
CA TYR A 686 -20.85 14.25 -22.89
C TYR A 686 -20.33 14.25 -21.42
N LYS A 687 -20.59 15.36 -20.70
CA LYS A 687 -20.46 15.61 -19.24
C LYS A 687 -19.36 14.86 -18.46
N GLY A 688 -18.13 15.36 -18.55
CA GLY A 688 -17.03 14.99 -17.64
C GLY A 688 -16.95 15.91 -16.42
N SER A 689 -16.87 15.32 -15.22
CA SER A 689 -16.40 16.00 -14.02
C SER A 689 -14.91 16.29 -14.16
N THR A 690 -14.50 17.52 -13.87
CA THR A 690 -13.10 17.94 -13.94
C THR A 690 -12.34 17.51 -12.69
N THR A 691 -11.42 16.56 -12.80
CA THR A 691 -10.51 16.17 -11.70
C THR A 691 -9.06 16.11 -12.18
N CYS A 692 -8.17 16.74 -11.42
CA CYS A 692 -6.72 16.74 -11.62
C CYS A 692 -6.12 15.31 -11.45
N GLN A 693 -5.30 14.86 -12.41
CA GLN A 693 -4.72 13.50 -12.43
C GLN A 693 -3.80 13.20 -11.23
N SER A 694 -3.17 14.20 -10.62
CA SER A 694 -2.28 14.02 -9.45
C SER A 694 -3.02 13.76 -8.13
N HIS A 695 -4.36 13.86 -8.10
CA HIS A 695 -5.19 13.57 -6.92
C HIS A 695 -6.10 12.34 -7.09
N ILE A 696 -5.78 11.45 -8.03
CA ILE A 696 -6.46 10.17 -8.20
C ILE A 696 -5.91 9.18 -7.17
N GLY A 697 -6.52 9.18 -6.00
CA GLY A 697 -6.36 8.20 -4.93
C GLY A 697 -7.45 8.39 -3.87
N ASP A 698 -8.06 7.30 -3.39
CA ASP A 698 -9.09 7.31 -2.35
C ASP A 698 -8.47 7.61 -0.97
N ALA A 699 -8.07 8.85 -0.72
CA ALA A 699 -7.61 9.27 0.59
C ALA A 699 -8.81 9.38 1.56
N ARG A 700 -8.84 8.51 2.57
CA ARG A 700 -9.77 8.61 3.72
C ARG A 700 -9.14 9.48 4.79
N VAL A 701 -9.86 10.49 5.26
CA VAL A 701 -9.43 11.32 6.38
C VAL A 701 -10.15 10.85 7.63
N THR A 702 -9.37 10.51 8.66
CA THR A 702 -9.87 10.16 9.98
C THR A 702 -9.72 11.37 10.90
N ILE A 703 -10.80 11.78 11.57
CA ILE A 703 -10.80 12.84 12.58
C ILE A 703 -11.04 12.20 13.95
N THR A 704 -10.07 12.32 14.85
CA THR A 704 -10.15 11.80 16.23
C THR A 704 -10.30 12.93 17.23
N LYS A 705 -10.94 12.66 18.37
CA LYS A 705 -10.84 13.51 19.55
C LYS A 705 -9.39 13.50 20.06
N ASP A 706 -8.74 14.66 20.12
CA ASP A 706 -7.39 14.77 20.66
C ASP A 706 -7.39 14.33 22.13
N SER A 707 -6.67 13.25 22.44
CA SER A 707 -6.49 12.79 23.81
C SER A 707 -5.50 13.70 24.53
N GLN A 708 -5.94 14.89 24.96
CA GLN A 708 -5.27 15.57 26.05
C GLN A 708 -5.73 14.94 27.36
N THR A 709 -4.74 14.44 28.08
CA THR A 709 -4.78 13.83 29.41
C THR A 709 -5.71 14.58 30.37
N LEU A 710 -6.63 13.83 30.99
CA LEU A 710 -7.22 14.16 32.28
C LEU A 710 -6.08 14.35 33.29
N GLY A 711 -5.87 15.60 33.71
CA GLY A 711 -5.28 16.00 34.97
C GLY A 711 -6.33 16.75 35.76
#